data_AF-A0A7V7MKT5-F1
#
_entry.id   AF-A0A7V7MKT5-F1
#
_cell.length_a   1.000
_cell.length_b   1.000
_cell.length_c   1.000
_cell.angle_alpha   90.00
_cell.angle_beta   90.00
_cell.angle_gamma   90.00
#
_symmetry.space_group_name_H-M   'P 1'
#
loop_
_entity.id
_entity.type
_entity.pdbx_description
1 polymer ?
#
loop_
_entity_poly.entity_id
_entity_poly.type
_entity_poly.pdbx_seq_one_letter_code
_entity_poly.pdbx_strand_id
1 'polypeptide(L)'
;MKVLAFTGLLAGILLSPPALIQSGGQNPFIDKYLATAEAKLAQGEMAAARHAVERALERDHQHLGALLKLAEICQSLGDRDAAVYAYHRWLDTVDAAEKSPVPRKERSRILEQLELLDETASTFQNITSGYVKELLNLAKDHVKKSRYHTALALYQEILTIDPLNRDAQKAVKQIRRTAGNELATEDLFAGGDPSLGVDPDWIAKEDAKHLEWDKAYTKDGENYRYRTNAGYVVLETSAIAMEQMNGFYRKFFRYKLDGGPTPKIEVRIYKDRDDYLEENHLPENDWTGGFFNGSTVQTFMGGPTGTDSLRQMYGTLFHEAAHQFVSLTGKGGIPGWLNEAYASFFEGCTILSNGSVKWNQVPQHRLFPLAARMEKGWLSSGSEVRPDEEGNWTTPEQAPTFRIVVEGKYRWGPPWYAPTWGVVYFLYNYRNEQGIPVYRDALHEYYQSGPARAVDPIGYFEERILSAPLSPVSTIDELNSIWAEWILELRDIQIGKKEAGKNNLEFGQMALEREDLAMALEFFEEAYEHESENPEVIWKLATTLELMKELDRALAMYRDFARELELRGLIADERYEAAKEKMIALDPLARRHARLKGKVLEDGLELAKSYYDRQMPTMALEITRRMSGQFSMPDALEFYMKVARETGKSLARWKVAYNEFNLDGWSSTSKAYQAYGKMIEGGVAEDPTIATGAGQFQTQELACDVTFDADFSLEAEMRFEPNASLMGLCFGRKDAQNTHAVVLHPKGYLDISTKNGGVWTIRDHRSVKIDSSWQKLRIDVVEDSVDVYLNDRYIRSMKMPSRDSVRGAFGLITGQGTCYYRNIRLLARDPHDPAARIERELAMEALARDEIERDPGTFSGIQPPEIKVGQWIQGESPLLAELRHRIVVLIFWAPYQDKAIPTTAYYEQLAQSYQGLDVSFLALSSNQHTATEIAEYLAEHPMEGIPVGVDQGRQTYLAYNLKAGGWGLPRILLLDVDGTVVWEGDPGFKIGVGWQPEDGETFLDGPLKDLVERRKLREIQAALPALAEAKGSFAQNQIRIALQQIQPLADLDASWHPQVKEAQELRYTIESLGSRLPVQATEALAAGRPLTAEALLNLAEQEFAGTDLASLAKIQKDKLFRDSRYRKAAKAMKSMEKAVKEAERGREVGRILPYLNAALDAAPEIEEVVSMQKAMKTALLEDGSKAMLAVWSELQTPPSVSTDT
;
A
#
# COMPACT_ATOMS: atom_id res chain seq x y z
N MET A 1 78.24 -40.49 -1.79
CA MET A 1 78.93 -39.51 -0.88
C MET A 1 79.03 -38.19 -1.63
N LYS A 2 78.77 -36.98 -1.11
CA LYS A 2 78.20 -36.41 0.14
C LYS A 2 77.86 -34.93 -0.21
N VAL A 3 77.06 -34.10 0.49
CA VAL A 3 75.95 -34.14 1.47
C VAL A 3 75.41 -32.67 1.45
N LEU A 4 74.16 -32.39 1.09
CA LEU A 4 72.98 -32.18 1.96
C LEU A 4 73.17 -31.20 3.15
N ALA A 5 72.17 -30.34 3.38
CA ALA A 5 72.00 -29.34 4.45
C ALA A 5 72.82 -28.04 4.35
N PHE A 6 72.41 -26.88 4.89
CA PHE A 6 71.13 -26.19 5.18
C PHE A 6 71.53 -24.89 5.96
N THR A 7 70.60 -23.94 6.11
CA THR A 7 70.67 -22.75 7.01
C THR A 7 71.67 -21.62 6.70
N GLY A 8 71.15 -20.39 6.60
CA GLY A 8 71.88 -19.18 7.02
C GLY A 8 72.05 -18.03 6.01
N LEU A 9 70.97 -17.42 5.49
CA LEU A 9 70.83 -15.95 5.31
C LEU A 9 69.46 -15.60 4.68
N LEU A 10 68.51 -15.09 5.47
CA LEU A 10 67.33 -14.37 4.97
C LEU A 10 66.67 -13.58 6.11
N ALA A 11 67.29 -12.45 6.45
CA ALA A 11 66.75 -11.44 7.36
C ALA A 11 67.17 -10.06 6.81
N GLY A 12 66.21 -9.16 6.58
CA GLY A 12 66.54 -7.78 6.17
C GLY A 12 65.75 -7.16 5.01
N ILE A 13 64.45 -7.44 4.85
CA ILE A 13 63.53 -6.48 4.22
C ILE A 13 62.33 -6.31 5.14
N LEU A 14 62.29 -5.17 5.84
CA LEU A 14 61.14 -4.73 6.64
C LEU A 14 60.05 -4.25 5.67
N LEU A 15 58.95 -5.00 5.59
CA LEU A 15 57.70 -4.49 5.02
C LEU A 15 57.05 -3.57 6.04
N SER A 16 57.03 -2.27 5.76
CA SER A 16 56.13 -1.34 6.45
C SER A 16 54.67 -1.74 6.17
N PRO A 17 53.76 -1.69 7.16
CA PRO A 17 52.35 -1.93 6.89
C PRO A 17 51.80 -0.87 5.93
N PRO A 18 50.87 -1.21 5.02
CA PRO A 18 50.19 -0.23 4.19
C PRO A 18 49.42 0.75 5.09
N ALA A 19 49.58 2.05 4.85
CA ALA A 19 48.84 3.06 5.58
C ALA A 19 47.34 2.92 5.26
N LEU A 20 46.51 2.81 6.30
CA LEU A 20 45.06 2.89 6.18
C LEU A 20 44.68 4.25 5.56
N ILE A 21 44.22 4.22 4.31
CA ILE A 21 43.75 5.43 3.62
C ILE A 21 42.36 5.75 4.18
N GLN A 22 42.31 6.71 5.11
CA GLN A 22 41.06 7.23 5.67
C GLN A 22 40.34 8.09 4.63
N SER A 23 39.17 7.63 4.17
CA SER A 23 38.22 8.44 3.41
C SER A 23 36.81 8.15 3.90
N GLY A 24 36.30 9.08 4.72
CA GLY A 24 35.10 8.95 5.53
C GLY A 24 35.33 9.73 6.82
N GLY A 25 34.29 10.38 7.36
CA GLY A 25 34.41 11.05 8.66
C GLY A 25 34.82 10.04 9.74
N GLN A 26 35.62 10.47 10.72
CA GLN A 26 36.14 9.58 11.78
C GLN A 26 35.00 9.01 12.64
N ASN A 27 34.44 7.87 12.22
CA ASN A 27 33.49 7.11 13.00
C ASN A 27 34.26 6.06 13.83
N PRO A 28 34.52 6.30 15.13
CA PRO A 28 35.29 5.38 15.97
C PRO A 28 34.67 3.98 16.11
N PHE A 29 33.38 3.79 15.79
CA PHE A 29 32.78 2.46 15.78
C PHE A 29 33.25 1.64 14.58
N ILE A 30 33.41 2.24 13.39
CA ILE A 30 33.99 1.58 12.21
C ILE A 30 35.41 1.10 12.50
N ASP A 31 36.27 1.99 13.01
CA ASP A 31 37.66 1.66 13.37
C ASP A 31 37.72 0.52 14.39
N LYS A 32 36.82 0.51 15.38
CA LYS A 32 36.72 -0.56 16.38
C LYS A 32 36.32 -1.91 15.78
N TYR A 33 35.40 -1.94 14.81
CA TYR A 33 35.02 -3.17 14.13
C TYR A 33 36.14 -3.70 13.24
N LEU A 34 36.89 -2.82 12.56
CA LEU A 34 38.07 -3.20 11.78
C LEU A 34 39.21 -3.74 12.67
N ALA A 35 39.49 -3.09 13.80
CA ALA A 35 40.45 -3.61 14.79
C ALA A 35 40.01 -4.95 15.40
N THR A 36 38.70 -5.17 15.57
CA THR A 36 38.14 -6.46 16.00
C THR A 36 38.35 -7.53 14.93
N ALA A 37 38.16 -7.19 13.65
CA ALA A 37 38.44 -8.10 12.54
C ALA A 37 39.93 -8.48 12.50
N GLU A 38 40.85 -7.53 12.63
CA GLU A 38 42.29 -7.79 12.68
C GLU A 38 42.69 -8.70 13.85
N ALA A 39 42.15 -8.45 15.05
CA ALA A 39 42.37 -9.31 16.22
C ALA A 39 41.84 -10.74 15.98
N LYS A 40 40.72 -10.90 15.28
CA LYS A 40 40.13 -12.20 14.93
C LYS A 40 40.91 -12.93 13.83
N LEU A 41 41.46 -12.20 12.85
CA LEU A 41 42.40 -12.77 11.86
C LEU A 41 43.68 -13.27 12.53
N ALA A 42 44.24 -12.52 13.47
CA ALA A 42 45.40 -12.96 14.25
C ALA A 42 45.12 -14.20 15.12
N GLN A 43 43.86 -14.44 15.48
CA GLN A 43 43.38 -15.65 16.18
C GLN A 43 43.02 -16.81 15.24
N GLY A 44 43.03 -16.60 13.92
CA GLY A 44 42.58 -17.58 12.91
C GLY A 44 41.06 -17.70 12.76
N GLU A 45 40.28 -16.86 13.46
CA GLU A 45 38.81 -16.88 13.46
C GLU A 45 38.22 -16.13 12.24
N MET A 46 38.49 -16.66 11.03
CA MET A 46 38.17 -16.01 9.76
C MET A 46 36.68 -15.62 9.61
N ALA A 47 35.75 -16.46 10.07
CA ALA A 47 34.31 -16.17 10.01
C ALA A 47 33.90 -15.01 10.93
N ALA A 48 34.46 -14.95 12.15
CA ALA A 48 34.22 -13.84 13.07
C ALA A 48 34.87 -12.54 12.58
N ALA A 49 36.02 -12.63 11.92
CA ALA A 49 36.65 -11.49 11.27
C ALA A 49 35.81 -10.94 10.10
N ARG A 50 35.28 -11.82 9.22
CA ARG A 50 34.32 -11.45 8.17
C ARG A 50 33.11 -10.73 8.76
N HIS A 51 32.48 -11.30 9.77
CA HIS A 51 31.32 -10.71 10.43
C HIS A 51 31.64 -9.31 11.00
N ALA A 52 32.80 -9.12 11.64
CA ALA A 52 33.22 -7.81 12.14
C ALA A 52 33.40 -6.77 11.01
N VAL A 53 33.91 -7.16 9.82
CA VAL A 53 33.97 -6.26 8.65
C VAL A 53 32.58 -5.96 8.10
N GLU A 54 31.67 -6.94 8.05
CA GLU A 54 30.28 -6.73 7.65
C GLU A 54 29.60 -5.72 8.60
N ARG A 55 29.79 -5.82 9.92
CA ARG A 55 29.31 -4.82 10.92
C ARG A 55 29.84 -3.40 10.66
N ALA A 56 31.05 -3.25 10.11
CA ALA A 56 31.57 -1.95 9.70
C ALA A 56 30.84 -1.41 8.45
N LEU A 57 30.57 -2.29 7.47
CA LEU A 57 29.86 -1.95 6.23
C LEU A 57 28.37 -1.63 6.42
N GLU A 58 27.75 -2.05 7.53
CA GLU A 58 26.40 -1.60 7.90
C GLU A 58 26.35 -0.13 8.34
N ARG A 59 27.48 0.43 8.80
CA ARG A 59 27.58 1.84 9.22
C ARG A 59 27.95 2.72 8.04
N ASP A 60 28.89 2.25 7.23
CA ASP A 60 29.24 2.86 5.95
C ASP A 60 29.53 1.78 4.91
N HIS A 61 28.56 1.56 4.01
CA HIS A 61 28.64 0.59 2.93
C HIS A 61 29.61 1.00 1.80
N GLN A 62 30.17 2.21 1.88
CA GLN A 62 31.18 2.78 0.98
C GLN A 62 32.57 2.82 1.64
N HIS A 63 32.72 2.35 2.88
CA HIS A 63 33.99 2.44 3.60
C HIS A 63 35.09 1.60 2.92
N LEU A 64 35.99 2.27 2.20
CA LEU A 64 36.99 1.63 1.33
C LEU A 64 37.89 0.63 2.08
N GLY A 65 38.29 0.94 3.31
CA GLY A 65 39.08 0.03 4.14
C GLY A 65 38.33 -1.24 4.53
N ALA A 66 37.01 -1.15 4.72
CA ALA A 66 36.17 -2.30 5.06
C ALA A 66 35.86 -3.16 3.81
N LEU A 67 35.56 -2.53 2.67
CA LEU A 67 35.38 -3.24 1.40
C LEU A 67 36.63 -4.03 1.00
N LEU A 68 37.82 -3.41 1.10
CA LEU A 68 39.08 -4.09 0.83
C LEU A 68 39.34 -5.25 1.79
N LYS A 69 39.12 -5.04 3.11
CA LYS A 69 39.29 -6.10 4.10
C LYS A 69 38.33 -7.27 3.87
N LEU A 70 37.08 -7.00 3.46
CA LEU A 70 36.11 -8.04 3.11
C LEU A 70 36.63 -8.89 1.95
N ALA A 71 37.15 -8.24 0.90
CA ALA A 71 37.70 -8.94 -0.26
C ALA A 71 38.89 -9.86 0.09
N GLU A 72 39.83 -9.36 0.92
CA GLU A 72 40.98 -10.13 1.42
C GLU A 72 40.54 -11.37 2.24
N ILE A 73 39.55 -11.21 3.12
CA ILE A 73 39.03 -12.32 3.96
C ILE A 73 38.27 -13.34 3.12
N CYS A 74 37.39 -12.90 2.21
CA CYS A 74 36.65 -13.79 1.31
C CYS A 74 37.60 -14.58 0.39
N GLN A 75 38.64 -13.93 -0.16
CA GLN A 75 39.68 -14.61 -0.94
C GLN A 75 40.43 -15.66 -0.10
N SER A 76 40.73 -15.37 1.17
CA SER A 76 41.38 -16.30 2.11
C SER A 76 40.48 -17.48 2.51
N LEU A 77 39.16 -17.29 2.49
CA LEU A 77 38.14 -18.32 2.74
C LEU A 77 37.80 -19.15 1.47
N GLY A 78 38.30 -18.77 0.30
CA GLY A 78 37.92 -19.38 -0.99
C GLY A 78 36.57 -18.88 -1.55
N ASP A 79 35.92 -17.91 -0.90
CA ASP A 79 34.69 -17.26 -1.37
C ASP A 79 35.01 -16.23 -2.47
N ARG A 80 35.32 -16.75 -3.66
CA ARG A 80 35.71 -15.97 -4.84
C ARG A 80 34.60 -14.99 -5.27
N ASP A 81 33.34 -15.40 -5.13
CA ASP A 81 32.14 -14.62 -5.47
C ASP A 81 32.04 -13.34 -4.61
N ALA A 82 32.07 -13.48 -3.29
CA ALA A 82 32.03 -12.32 -2.40
C ALA A 82 33.29 -11.44 -2.49
N ALA A 83 34.46 -12.01 -2.79
CA ALA A 83 35.69 -11.25 -3.00
C ALA A 83 35.61 -10.37 -4.27
N VAL A 84 35.18 -10.93 -5.39
CA VAL A 84 34.96 -10.20 -6.66
C VAL A 84 33.92 -9.09 -6.46
N TYR A 85 32.79 -9.40 -5.80
CA TYR A 85 31.77 -8.41 -5.45
C TYR A 85 32.33 -7.24 -4.62
N ALA A 86 33.11 -7.53 -3.58
CA ALA A 86 33.70 -6.50 -2.72
C ALA A 86 34.69 -5.59 -3.47
N TYR A 87 35.50 -6.15 -4.38
CA TYR A 87 36.40 -5.36 -5.24
C TYR A 87 35.63 -4.48 -6.25
N HIS A 88 34.55 -4.97 -6.85
CA HIS A 88 33.68 -4.14 -7.70
C HIS A 88 33.07 -2.97 -6.92
N ARG A 89 32.50 -3.23 -5.73
CA ARG A 89 31.94 -2.18 -4.86
C ARG A 89 32.97 -1.14 -4.42
N TRP A 90 34.23 -1.56 -4.22
CA TRP A 90 35.33 -0.65 -3.91
C TRP A 90 35.65 0.28 -5.09
N LEU A 91 35.72 -0.27 -6.31
CA LEU A 91 35.97 0.50 -7.53
C LEU A 91 34.82 1.47 -7.84
N ASP A 92 33.56 1.01 -7.76
CA ASP A 92 32.36 1.86 -7.90
C ASP A 92 32.44 3.10 -6.99
N THR A 93 32.83 2.88 -5.72
CA THR A 93 32.95 3.95 -4.72
C THR A 93 34.08 4.93 -5.03
N VAL A 94 35.25 4.42 -5.47
CA VAL A 94 36.41 5.25 -5.83
C VAL A 94 36.16 6.09 -7.08
N ASP A 95 35.41 5.54 -8.05
CA ASP A 95 35.13 6.18 -9.33
C ASP A 95 33.97 7.20 -9.26
N ALA A 96 33.02 7.00 -8.34
CA ALA A 96 31.94 7.97 -8.11
C ALA A 96 32.38 9.23 -7.34
N ALA A 97 33.50 9.18 -6.62
CA ALA A 97 33.97 10.28 -5.77
C ALA A 97 34.40 11.52 -6.57
N GLU A 98 34.01 12.72 -6.12
CA GLU A 98 34.34 13.99 -6.82
C GLU A 98 35.85 14.24 -6.96
N LYS A 99 36.60 13.85 -5.93
CA LYS A 99 38.04 13.79 -5.92
C LYS A 99 38.37 12.39 -5.45
N SER A 100 39.14 11.64 -6.25
CA SER A 100 39.45 10.25 -5.92
C SER A 100 40.12 10.19 -4.54
N PRO A 101 39.56 9.43 -3.57
CA PRO A 101 40.08 9.37 -2.21
C PRO A 101 41.40 8.61 -2.11
N VAL A 102 41.78 7.88 -3.16
CA VAL A 102 42.95 7.01 -3.22
C VAL A 102 43.89 7.43 -4.36
N PRO A 103 45.21 7.19 -4.25
CA PRO A 103 46.13 7.39 -5.37
C PRO A 103 45.77 6.51 -6.57
N ARG A 104 45.95 7.02 -7.79
CA ARG A 104 45.72 6.24 -9.04
C ARG A 104 46.42 4.88 -9.05
N LYS A 105 47.63 4.80 -8.48
CA LYS A 105 48.39 3.55 -8.36
C LYS A 105 47.65 2.49 -7.53
N GLU A 106 46.96 2.91 -6.47
CA GLU A 106 46.20 2.00 -5.62
C GLU A 106 44.93 1.52 -6.33
N ARG A 107 44.23 2.40 -7.04
CA ARG A 107 43.12 2.02 -7.94
C ARG A 107 43.57 0.99 -9.00
N SER A 108 44.71 1.22 -9.65
CA SER A 108 45.28 0.25 -10.61
C SER A 108 45.62 -1.09 -9.96
N ARG A 109 46.21 -1.09 -8.75
CA ARG A 109 46.51 -2.31 -7.98
C ARG A 109 45.26 -3.14 -7.69
N ILE A 110 44.15 -2.50 -7.31
CA ILE A 110 42.87 -3.19 -7.07
C ILE A 110 42.27 -3.72 -8.37
N LEU A 111 42.36 -2.97 -9.48
CA LEU A 111 41.90 -3.45 -10.78
C LEU A 111 42.70 -4.68 -11.25
N GLU A 112 44.03 -4.67 -11.12
CA GLU A 112 44.89 -5.83 -11.42
C GLU A 112 44.54 -7.05 -10.54
N GLN A 113 44.22 -6.85 -9.26
CA GLN A 113 43.76 -7.93 -8.37
C GLN A 113 42.40 -8.49 -8.75
N LEU A 114 41.48 -7.63 -9.19
CA LEU A 114 40.16 -8.03 -9.67
C LEU A 114 40.27 -8.82 -10.98
N GLU A 115 41.06 -8.37 -11.95
CA GLU A 115 41.29 -9.07 -13.22
C GLU A 115 41.91 -10.47 -13.04
N LEU A 116 42.73 -10.68 -12.01
CA LEU A 116 43.25 -12.00 -11.63
C LEU A 116 42.17 -12.94 -11.05
N LEU A 117 41.15 -12.38 -10.39
CA LEU A 117 40.03 -13.12 -9.82
C LEU A 117 38.84 -13.24 -10.77
N ASP A 118 38.79 -12.42 -11.82
CA ASP A 118 37.67 -12.30 -12.72
C ASP A 118 38.09 -11.74 -14.10
N GLU A 119 38.30 -12.64 -15.05
CA GLU A 119 38.68 -12.32 -16.43
C GLU A 119 37.64 -11.48 -17.19
N THR A 120 36.39 -11.43 -16.68
CA THR A 120 35.27 -10.69 -17.28
C THR A 120 34.97 -9.35 -16.61
N ALA A 121 35.75 -8.94 -15.59
CA ALA A 121 35.52 -7.69 -14.85
C ALA A 121 35.54 -6.45 -15.75
N SER A 122 36.46 -6.42 -16.73
CA SER A 122 36.56 -5.33 -17.71
C SER A 122 35.38 -5.30 -18.68
N THR A 123 34.87 -6.47 -19.10
CA THR A 123 33.65 -6.60 -19.91
C THR A 123 32.44 -6.01 -19.16
N PHE A 124 32.26 -6.39 -17.88
CA PHE A 124 31.18 -5.86 -17.04
C PHE A 124 31.26 -4.33 -16.89
N GLN A 125 32.44 -3.77 -16.59
CA GLN A 125 32.64 -2.32 -16.50
C GLN A 125 32.33 -1.61 -17.83
N ASN A 126 32.72 -2.19 -18.98
CA ASN A 126 32.49 -1.60 -20.30
C ASN A 126 31.01 -1.59 -20.69
N ILE A 127 30.27 -2.67 -20.43
CA ILE A 127 28.81 -2.75 -20.66
C ILE A 127 28.10 -1.70 -19.79
N THR A 128 28.37 -1.71 -18.48
CA THR A 128 27.78 -0.79 -17.49
C THR A 128 28.03 0.67 -17.86
N SER A 129 29.30 1.05 -18.07
CA SER A 129 29.69 2.43 -18.40
C SER A 129 29.15 2.90 -19.75
N GLY A 130 29.12 2.00 -20.74
CA GLY A 130 28.55 2.25 -22.06
C GLY A 130 27.05 2.51 -21.99
N TYR A 131 26.32 1.70 -21.22
CA TYR A 131 24.87 1.83 -21.08
C TYR A 131 24.47 3.09 -20.31
N VAL A 132 25.08 3.35 -19.14
CA VAL A 132 24.84 4.57 -18.34
C VAL A 132 25.07 5.82 -19.18
N LYS A 133 26.12 5.85 -20.02
CA LYS A 133 26.40 6.97 -20.91
C LYS A 133 25.30 7.20 -21.96
N GLU A 134 24.78 6.15 -22.59
CA GLU A 134 23.69 6.28 -23.56
C GLU A 134 22.34 6.60 -22.91
N LEU A 135 22.05 6.05 -21.72
CA LEU A 135 20.88 6.42 -20.92
C LEU A 135 20.95 7.89 -20.48
N LEU A 136 22.11 8.39 -20.04
CA LEU A 136 22.30 9.80 -19.69
C LEU A 136 22.04 10.71 -20.89
N ASN A 137 22.48 10.32 -22.09
CA ASN A 137 22.19 11.04 -23.32
C ASN A 137 20.68 11.02 -23.64
N LEU A 138 20.04 9.86 -23.52
CA LEU A 138 18.61 9.66 -23.76
C LEU A 138 17.76 10.49 -22.79
N ALA A 139 18.04 10.42 -21.48
CA ALA A 139 17.35 11.20 -20.45
C ALA A 139 17.52 12.71 -20.67
N LYS A 140 18.72 13.18 -21.04
CA LYS A 140 18.96 14.58 -21.46
C LYS A 140 18.14 14.96 -22.70
N ASP A 141 17.90 14.06 -23.65
CA ASP A 141 17.03 14.29 -24.80
C ASP A 141 15.52 14.32 -24.44
N HIS A 142 15.09 13.60 -23.39
CA HIS A 142 13.73 13.72 -22.84
C HIS A 142 13.52 15.02 -22.07
N VAL A 143 14.49 15.44 -21.25
CA VAL A 143 14.44 16.75 -20.53
C VAL A 143 14.32 17.92 -21.52
N LYS A 144 15.05 17.91 -22.65
CA LYS A 144 14.92 18.92 -23.71
C LYS A 144 13.52 19.00 -24.34
N LYS A 145 12.72 17.93 -24.20
CA LYS A 145 11.34 17.83 -24.70
C LYS A 145 10.30 18.03 -23.58
N SER A 146 10.72 18.47 -22.40
CA SER A 146 9.88 18.59 -21.18
C SER A 146 9.20 17.27 -20.75
N ARG A 147 9.79 16.11 -21.12
CA ARG A 147 9.26 14.78 -20.79
C ARG A 147 9.87 14.28 -19.49
N TYR A 148 9.47 14.92 -18.39
CA TYR A 148 10.08 14.73 -17.07
C TYR A 148 9.80 13.37 -16.45
N HIS A 149 8.66 12.73 -16.72
CA HIS A 149 8.34 11.40 -16.20
C HIS A 149 9.23 10.35 -16.84
N THR A 150 9.34 10.38 -18.17
CA THR A 150 10.23 9.46 -18.89
C THR A 150 11.70 9.75 -18.60
N ALA A 151 12.10 11.01 -18.44
CA ALA A 151 13.45 11.35 -18.00
C ALA A 151 13.74 10.84 -16.58
N LEU A 152 12.80 11.00 -15.63
CA LEU A 152 12.97 10.53 -14.26
C LEU A 152 13.14 9.01 -14.20
N ALA A 153 12.30 8.25 -14.90
CA ALA A 153 12.43 6.80 -15.00
C ALA A 153 13.79 6.37 -15.56
N LEU A 154 14.29 7.05 -16.61
CA LEU A 154 15.64 6.79 -17.14
C LEU A 154 16.76 7.12 -16.14
N TYR A 155 16.62 8.18 -15.34
CA TYR A 155 17.59 8.49 -14.28
C TYR A 155 17.50 7.50 -13.11
N GLN A 156 16.32 7.01 -12.76
CA GLN A 156 16.16 5.96 -11.75
C GLN A 156 16.73 4.63 -12.26
N GLU A 157 16.57 4.30 -13.53
CA GLU A 157 17.22 3.14 -14.17
C GLU A 157 18.75 3.26 -14.13
N ILE A 158 19.31 4.45 -14.41
CA ILE A 158 20.74 4.73 -14.19
C ILE A 158 21.15 4.49 -12.74
N LEU A 159 20.32 4.87 -11.76
CA LEU A 159 20.62 4.64 -10.33
C LEU A 159 20.45 3.19 -9.88
N THR A 160 19.74 2.35 -10.65
CA THR A 160 19.75 0.89 -10.45
C THR A 160 21.05 0.27 -10.98
N ILE A 161 21.60 0.79 -12.08
CA ILE A 161 22.86 0.33 -12.70
C ILE A 161 24.10 0.83 -11.93
N ASP A 162 24.09 2.10 -11.56
CA ASP A 162 25.14 2.83 -10.84
C ASP A 162 24.47 3.71 -9.75
N PRO A 163 24.24 3.16 -8.54
CA PRO A 163 23.60 3.90 -7.44
C PRO A 163 24.34 5.15 -6.99
N LEU A 164 25.62 5.28 -7.35
CA LEU A 164 26.48 6.40 -6.97
C LEU A 164 26.56 7.47 -8.08
N ASN A 165 25.78 7.32 -9.17
CA ASN A 165 25.85 8.20 -10.33
C ASN A 165 25.42 9.65 -10.00
N ARG A 166 26.41 10.52 -9.79
CA ARG A 166 26.17 11.91 -9.36
C ARG A 166 25.39 12.74 -10.37
N ASP A 167 25.53 12.48 -11.67
CA ASP A 167 24.78 13.16 -12.73
C ASP A 167 23.29 12.81 -12.64
N ALA A 168 22.95 11.52 -12.49
CA ALA A 168 21.57 11.07 -12.32
C ALA A 168 20.98 11.54 -10.98
N GLN A 169 21.70 11.42 -9.85
CA GLN A 169 21.22 11.91 -8.54
C GLN A 169 20.89 13.41 -8.58
N LYS A 170 21.76 14.22 -9.19
CA LYS A 170 21.50 15.67 -9.38
C LYS A 170 20.33 15.92 -10.31
N ALA A 171 20.20 15.16 -11.40
CA ALA A 171 19.09 15.31 -12.34
C ALA A 171 17.73 14.91 -11.74
N VAL A 172 17.67 13.85 -10.92
CA VAL A 172 16.48 13.48 -10.14
C VAL A 172 16.07 14.62 -9.21
N LYS A 173 17.01 15.14 -8.40
CA LYS A 173 16.74 16.27 -7.48
C LYS A 173 16.31 17.52 -8.25
N GLN A 174 16.88 17.78 -9.44
CA GLN A 174 16.50 18.91 -10.28
C GLN A 174 15.08 18.73 -10.87
N ILE A 175 14.74 17.55 -11.40
CA ILE A 175 13.40 17.27 -11.94
C ILE A 175 12.33 17.44 -10.85
N ARG A 176 12.53 16.85 -9.67
CA ARG A 176 11.63 17.00 -8.51
C ARG A 176 11.43 18.46 -8.07
N ARG A 177 12.38 19.35 -8.41
CA ARG A 177 12.34 20.80 -8.11
C ARG A 177 11.73 21.67 -9.21
N THR A 178 11.63 21.18 -10.46
CA THR A 178 11.21 22.03 -11.61
C THR A 178 10.12 21.44 -12.49
N ALA A 179 9.72 20.18 -12.26
CA ALA A 179 8.59 19.57 -12.95
C ALA A 179 7.26 19.89 -12.24
N GLY A 180 6.16 19.33 -12.77
CA GLY A 180 4.84 19.44 -12.17
C GLY A 180 4.75 18.77 -10.79
N ASN A 181 3.65 19.05 -10.09
CA ASN A 181 3.43 18.62 -8.71
C ASN A 181 3.42 17.09 -8.59
N GLU A 182 3.00 16.39 -9.64
CA GLU A 182 2.94 14.92 -9.71
C GLU A 182 4.33 14.24 -9.68
N LEU A 183 5.41 15.00 -9.89
CA LEU A 183 6.79 14.52 -9.76
C LEU A 183 7.52 15.13 -8.57
N ALA A 184 6.90 16.06 -7.85
CA ALA A 184 7.50 16.70 -6.70
C ALA A 184 7.21 15.86 -5.45
N THR A 185 8.27 15.48 -4.73
CA THR A 185 8.12 14.79 -3.44
C THR A 185 7.91 15.81 -2.34
N GLU A 186 7.29 15.42 -1.23
CA GLU A 186 7.26 16.25 -0.04
C GLU A 186 8.69 16.69 0.37
N ASP A 187 8.82 17.93 0.85
CA ASP A 187 10.10 18.53 1.22
C ASP A 187 9.92 19.44 2.45
N LEU A 188 10.41 18.99 3.60
CA LEU A 188 10.41 19.74 4.86
C LEU A 188 11.15 21.10 4.75
N PHE A 189 12.04 21.23 3.76
CA PHE A 189 12.81 22.45 3.49
C PHE A 189 12.21 23.27 2.32
N ALA A 190 11.01 22.92 1.84
CA ALA A 190 10.22 23.68 0.87
C ALA A 190 10.90 24.01 -0.48
N GLY A 191 11.83 23.17 -0.93
CA GLY A 191 12.72 23.45 -2.06
C GLY A 191 14.13 22.90 -1.83
N GLY A 192 14.44 22.47 -0.62
CA GLY A 192 15.54 21.60 -0.24
C GLY A 192 16.53 22.29 0.69
N ASP A 193 17.13 21.50 1.58
CA ASP A 193 18.00 21.91 2.69
C ASP A 193 18.79 23.23 2.48
N PRO A 194 18.45 24.32 3.20
CA PRO A 194 19.13 25.61 3.10
C PRO A 194 20.49 25.64 3.82
N SER A 195 20.84 24.61 4.59
CA SER A 195 22.19 24.42 5.13
C SER A 195 23.15 23.78 4.12
N LEU A 196 22.66 23.30 2.97
CA LEU A 196 23.46 22.58 1.97
C LEU A 196 24.55 23.47 1.37
N GLY A 197 25.80 23.26 1.81
CA GLY A 197 26.97 24.04 1.39
C GLY A 197 27.32 25.19 2.34
N VAL A 198 26.57 25.34 3.44
CA VAL A 198 26.90 26.19 4.59
C VAL A 198 27.70 25.35 5.59
N ASP A 199 28.68 25.96 6.27
CA ASP A 199 29.47 25.30 7.31
C ASP A 199 28.62 25.11 8.58
N PRO A 200 28.39 23.87 9.09
CA PRO A 200 27.65 23.64 10.33
C PRO A 200 28.27 24.36 11.53
N ASP A 201 29.59 24.48 11.53
CA ASP A 201 30.38 25.16 12.54
C ASP A 201 30.18 26.69 12.48
N TRP A 202 29.78 27.23 11.32
CA TRP A 202 29.33 28.61 11.17
C TRP A 202 27.88 28.77 11.65
N ILE A 203 26.97 27.88 11.26
CA ILE A 203 25.54 27.92 11.68
C ILE A 203 25.46 27.97 13.21
N ALA A 204 26.11 27.05 13.91
CA ALA A 204 26.09 27.01 15.38
C ALA A 204 26.67 28.30 16.03
N LYS A 205 27.68 28.93 15.41
CA LYS A 205 28.28 30.19 15.89
C LYS A 205 27.42 31.42 15.56
N GLU A 206 26.64 31.37 14.48
CA GLU A 206 25.75 32.46 14.09
C GLU A 206 24.47 32.40 14.93
N ASP A 207 23.84 31.22 15.05
CA ASP A 207 22.64 30.99 15.85
C ASP A 207 22.84 31.41 17.32
N ALA A 208 24.02 31.13 17.90
CA ALA A 208 24.40 31.58 19.24
C ALA A 208 24.39 33.11 19.44
N LYS A 209 24.48 33.92 18.38
CA LYS A 209 24.36 35.40 18.43
C LYS A 209 22.91 35.88 18.41
N HIS A 210 22.02 35.03 17.87
CA HIS A 210 20.63 35.36 17.56
C HIS A 210 19.62 34.69 18.52
N LEU A 211 20.09 34.02 19.59
CA LEU A 211 19.26 33.38 20.63
C LEU A 211 18.34 34.33 21.39
N GLU A 212 18.77 35.57 21.62
CA GLU A 212 17.98 36.58 22.31
C GLU A 212 17.02 37.26 21.32
N TRP A 213 15.75 37.45 21.69
CA TRP A 213 14.75 38.00 20.77
C TRP A 213 15.08 39.41 20.27
N ASP A 214 15.75 40.24 21.08
CA ASP A 214 16.24 41.57 20.71
C ASP A 214 17.23 41.54 19.52
N LYS A 215 17.92 40.40 19.35
CA LYS A 215 18.91 40.11 18.30
C LYS A 215 18.42 39.08 17.29
N ALA A 216 17.17 38.61 17.36
CA ALA A 216 16.60 37.63 16.45
C ALA A 216 16.96 37.89 14.98
N TYR A 217 17.21 36.83 14.21
CA TYR A 217 17.36 36.93 12.76
C TYR A 217 16.19 37.68 12.15
N THR A 218 16.45 38.44 11.10
CA THR A 218 15.41 39.07 10.28
C THR A 218 15.67 38.86 8.80
N LYS A 219 14.59 38.69 8.03
CA LYS A 219 14.63 38.53 6.57
C LYS A 219 13.41 39.16 5.94
N ASP A 220 13.58 39.87 4.83
CA ASP A 220 12.46 40.46 4.09
C ASP A 220 12.15 39.58 2.87
N GLY A 221 10.93 39.04 2.80
CA GLY A 221 10.43 38.21 1.71
C GLY A 221 9.75 39.03 0.61
N GLU A 222 8.88 38.40 -0.18
CA GLU A 222 8.01 39.11 -1.13
C GLU A 222 6.72 39.56 -0.43
N ASN A 223 5.99 38.62 0.16
CA ASN A 223 4.70 38.86 0.83
C ASN A 223 4.80 38.97 2.36
N TYR A 224 5.94 38.60 2.96
CA TYR A 224 6.14 38.65 4.41
C TYR A 224 7.47 39.28 4.85
N ARG A 225 7.53 39.69 6.12
CA ARG A 225 8.78 39.93 6.87
C ARG A 225 8.95 38.81 7.88
N TYR A 226 10.15 38.28 8.06
CA TYR A 226 10.41 37.18 8.98
C TYR A 226 11.29 37.65 10.14
N ARG A 227 10.99 37.18 11.35
CA ARG A 227 11.82 37.36 12.54
C ARG A 227 11.85 36.08 13.38
N THR A 228 13.04 35.59 13.73
CA THR A 228 13.17 34.38 14.56
C THR A 228 14.48 34.31 15.36
N ASN A 229 14.41 33.79 16.59
CA ASN A 229 15.56 33.36 17.37
C ASN A 229 15.71 31.83 17.45
N ALA A 230 14.93 31.08 16.67
CA ALA A 230 14.95 29.62 16.59
C ALA A 230 16.05 29.03 15.67
N GLY A 231 16.95 29.89 15.16
CA GLY A 231 18.11 29.50 14.34
C GLY A 231 17.94 29.74 12.83
N TYR A 232 19.06 29.68 12.11
CA TYR A 232 19.19 29.99 10.69
C TYR A 232 18.30 29.09 9.80
N VAL A 233 18.24 27.80 10.11
CA VAL A 233 17.43 26.84 9.34
C VAL A 233 15.94 27.23 9.40
N VAL A 234 15.42 27.54 10.60
CA VAL A 234 14.02 27.95 10.80
C VAL A 234 13.70 29.23 10.03
N LEU A 235 14.61 30.21 10.01
CA LEU A 235 14.46 31.44 9.24
C LEU A 235 14.31 31.15 7.74
N GLU A 236 15.24 30.38 7.17
CA GLU A 236 15.30 30.12 5.74
C GLU A 236 14.13 29.27 5.25
N THR A 237 13.81 28.18 5.95
CA THR A 237 12.75 27.27 5.49
C THR A 237 11.36 27.89 5.62
N SER A 238 11.09 28.58 6.74
CA SER A 238 9.82 29.28 6.96
C SER A 238 9.63 30.42 5.95
N ALA A 239 10.71 31.08 5.55
CA ALA A 239 10.67 32.07 4.49
C ALA A 239 10.22 31.47 3.15
N ILE A 240 10.75 30.30 2.78
CA ILE A 240 10.37 29.64 1.52
C ILE A 240 8.94 29.10 1.62
N ALA A 241 8.60 28.33 2.67
CA ALA A 241 7.30 27.69 2.83
C ALA A 241 6.13 28.69 2.84
N MET A 242 6.27 29.80 3.56
CA MET A 242 5.19 30.78 3.72
C MET A 242 4.91 31.57 2.43
N GLU A 243 5.92 31.91 1.64
CA GLU A 243 5.72 32.58 0.34
C GLU A 243 4.96 31.66 -0.64
N GLN A 244 5.24 30.35 -0.62
CA GLN A 244 4.49 29.38 -1.42
C GLN A 244 3.04 29.23 -0.95
N MET A 245 2.82 29.18 0.37
CA MET A 245 1.46 29.17 0.94
C MET A 245 0.67 30.44 0.60
N ASN A 246 1.29 31.62 0.59
CA ASN A 246 0.64 32.85 0.11
C ASN A 246 0.18 32.71 -1.35
N GLY A 247 1.06 32.21 -2.23
CA GLY A 247 0.73 31.89 -3.61
C GLY A 247 -0.43 30.89 -3.75
N PHE A 248 -0.55 29.94 -2.84
CA PHE A 248 -1.65 28.98 -2.78
C PHE A 248 -2.95 29.57 -2.22
N TYR A 249 -2.93 30.28 -1.08
CA TYR A 249 -4.12 30.93 -0.51
C TYR A 249 -4.77 31.90 -1.50
N ARG A 250 -3.97 32.63 -2.28
CA ARG A 250 -4.46 33.49 -3.37
C ARG A 250 -5.30 32.73 -4.38
N LYS A 251 -4.89 31.52 -4.76
CA LYS A 251 -5.66 30.63 -5.66
C LYS A 251 -6.93 30.15 -4.97
N PHE A 252 -6.82 29.57 -3.77
CA PHE A 252 -7.94 28.98 -3.03
C PHE A 252 -9.05 30.02 -2.72
N PHE A 253 -8.68 31.15 -2.13
CA PHE A 253 -9.61 32.24 -1.79
C PHE A 253 -9.94 33.17 -2.98
N ARG A 254 -9.47 32.86 -4.20
CA ARG A 254 -9.69 33.63 -5.44
C ARG A 254 -9.29 35.13 -5.29
N TYR A 255 -8.19 35.39 -4.59
CA TYR A 255 -7.71 36.73 -4.23
C TYR A 255 -6.46 37.13 -5.01
N LYS A 256 -6.52 38.25 -5.76
CA LYS A 256 -5.40 38.81 -6.54
C LYS A 256 -4.68 37.77 -7.40
N LEU A 257 -5.45 37.04 -8.20
CA LEU A 257 -4.95 36.04 -9.16
C LEU A 257 -4.07 36.64 -10.28
N ASP A 258 -4.10 37.97 -10.42
CA ASP A 258 -3.35 38.78 -11.38
C ASP A 258 -1.88 39.05 -10.99
N GLY A 259 -1.45 38.59 -9.81
CA GLY A 259 -0.12 38.88 -9.28
C GLY A 259 -0.04 40.12 -8.38
N GLY A 260 -1.13 40.88 -8.18
CA GLY A 260 -1.11 42.08 -7.33
C GLY A 260 -0.66 41.81 -5.87
N PRO A 261 0.03 42.76 -5.19
CA PRO A 261 0.70 42.51 -3.92
C PRO A 261 -0.30 42.25 -2.77
N THR A 262 0.03 41.32 -1.86
CA THR A 262 -0.70 41.16 -0.59
C THR A 262 -0.19 42.14 0.48
N PRO A 263 -0.96 42.47 1.53
CA PRO A 263 -0.47 43.31 2.63
C PRO A 263 0.66 42.61 3.41
N LYS A 264 1.85 43.23 3.45
CA LYS A 264 3.08 42.62 3.98
C LYS A 264 3.12 42.59 5.52
N ILE A 265 2.61 41.50 6.09
CA ILE A 265 2.63 41.23 7.54
C ILE A 265 3.98 40.64 8.00
N GLU A 266 4.20 40.60 9.31
CA GLU A 266 5.40 39.99 9.91
C GLU A 266 5.09 38.55 10.40
N VAL A 267 6.00 37.62 10.17
CA VAL A 267 5.97 36.23 10.65
C VAL A 267 7.03 36.11 11.73
N ARG A 268 6.59 35.80 12.96
CA ARG A 268 7.45 35.69 14.15
C ARG A 268 7.48 34.26 14.64
N ILE A 269 8.68 33.72 14.78
CA ILE A 269 8.90 32.35 15.22
C ILE A 269 9.87 32.38 16.40
N TYR A 270 9.36 32.13 17.61
CA TYR A 270 10.18 32.10 18.83
C TYR A 270 10.89 30.75 18.98
N LYS A 271 12.00 30.70 19.72
CA LYS A 271 12.82 29.48 19.90
C LYS A 271 12.09 28.37 20.67
N ASP A 272 11.20 28.74 21.58
CA ASP A 272 10.40 27.86 22.43
C ASP A 272 9.09 28.56 22.87
N ARG A 273 8.29 27.86 23.69
CA ARG A 273 7.01 28.35 24.23
C ARG A 273 7.18 29.53 25.18
N ASP A 274 8.23 29.50 26.00
CA ASP A 274 8.39 30.44 27.11
C ASP A 274 8.71 31.84 26.56
N ASP A 275 9.63 31.92 25.59
CA ASP A 275 9.88 33.14 24.81
C ASP A 275 8.61 33.65 24.11
N TYR A 276 7.81 32.74 23.51
CA TYR A 276 6.58 33.12 22.84
C TYR A 276 5.56 33.76 23.79
N LEU A 277 5.40 33.21 24.99
CA LEU A 277 4.47 33.77 25.99
C LEU A 277 4.97 35.09 26.56
N GLU A 278 6.26 35.18 26.92
CA GLU A 278 6.87 36.39 27.48
C GLU A 278 6.76 37.58 26.52
N GLU A 279 7.22 37.39 25.27
CA GLU A 279 7.26 38.43 24.23
C GLU A 279 5.87 38.83 23.70
N ASN A 280 4.84 37.99 23.91
CA ASN A 280 3.45 38.33 23.60
C ASN A 280 2.62 38.78 24.80
N HIS A 281 3.23 38.79 26.00
CA HIS A 281 2.57 39.11 27.27
C HIS A 281 1.34 38.24 27.54
N LEU A 282 1.41 36.97 27.14
CA LEU A 282 0.39 35.95 27.38
C LEU A 282 0.59 35.31 28.77
N PRO A 283 -0.49 34.80 29.41
CA PRO A 283 -0.36 34.10 30.68
C PRO A 283 0.33 32.73 30.48
N GLU A 284 0.99 32.24 31.53
CA GLU A 284 1.76 30.98 31.53
C GLU A 284 0.93 29.75 31.11
N ASN A 285 -0.38 29.77 31.41
CA ASN A 285 -1.35 28.74 31.06
C ASN A 285 -2.10 28.98 29.73
N ASP A 286 -1.64 29.91 28.88
CA ASP A 286 -2.27 30.13 27.58
C ASP A 286 -2.09 28.91 26.64
N TRP A 287 -3.19 28.50 26.00
CA TRP A 287 -3.24 27.30 25.17
C TRP A 287 -2.87 27.54 23.70
N THR A 288 -2.64 28.79 23.28
CA THR A 288 -2.37 29.11 21.88
C THR A 288 -1.00 28.60 21.41
N GLY A 289 -0.98 27.84 20.32
CA GLY A 289 0.25 27.50 19.59
C GLY A 289 0.75 28.64 18.68
N GLY A 290 -0.12 29.62 18.44
CA GLY A 290 0.13 30.81 17.65
C GLY A 290 -1.09 31.71 17.63
N PHE A 291 -0.96 32.89 17.01
CA PHE A 291 -2.09 33.74 16.63
C PHE A 291 -1.76 34.73 15.51
N PHE A 292 -2.77 35.11 14.74
CA PHE A 292 -2.78 36.25 13.84
C PHE A 292 -3.50 37.46 14.44
N ASN A 293 -2.80 38.58 14.62
CA ASN A 293 -3.36 39.81 15.22
C ASN A 293 -3.79 40.90 14.21
N GLY A 294 -3.91 40.55 12.92
CA GLY A 294 -4.16 41.53 11.84
C GLY A 294 -2.91 42.12 11.20
N SER A 295 -1.75 42.06 11.87
CA SER A 295 -0.48 42.64 11.40
C SER A 295 0.74 41.71 11.50
N THR A 296 0.66 40.67 12.33
CA THR A 296 1.68 39.63 12.49
C THR A 296 1.05 38.25 12.65
N VAL A 297 1.67 37.24 12.04
CA VAL A 297 1.50 35.81 12.37
C VAL A 297 2.59 35.43 13.36
N GLN A 298 2.24 34.74 14.44
CA GLN A 298 3.17 34.43 15.54
C GLN A 298 3.04 32.96 15.95
N THR A 299 4.16 32.28 16.18
CA THR A 299 4.24 30.88 16.66
C THR A 299 5.65 30.59 17.20
N PHE A 300 5.96 29.34 17.55
CA PHE A 300 7.25 28.95 18.12
C PHE A 300 7.70 27.56 17.67
N MET A 301 9.01 27.33 17.71
CA MET A 301 9.64 26.04 17.47
C MET A 301 9.43 25.13 18.71
N GLY A 302 9.40 23.81 18.52
CA GLY A 302 9.21 22.86 19.62
C GLY A 302 7.77 22.72 20.12
N GLY A 303 6.85 23.62 19.74
CA GLY A 303 5.43 23.55 20.08
C GLY A 303 5.15 23.43 21.60
N PRO A 304 3.89 23.25 22.03
CA PRO A 304 3.54 23.30 23.46
C PRO A 304 4.28 22.29 24.33
N THR A 305 4.85 21.24 23.72
CA THR A 305 5.63 20.19 24.40
C THR A 305 7.12 20.50 24.53
N GLY A 306 7.64 21.46 23.76
CA GLY A 306 9.08 21.70 23.58
C GLY A 306 9.81 20.60 22.78
N THR A 307 9.08 19.72 22.08
CA THR A 307 9.63 18.60 21.28
C THR A 307 9.09 18.52 19.85
N ASP A 308 8.16 19.40 19.47
CA ASP A 308 7.48 19.39 18.18
C ASP A 308 8.39 19.84 17.02
N SER A 309 8.23 19.19 15.87
CA SER A 309 9.08 19.31 14.68
C SER A 309 8.77 20.54 13.81
N LEU A 310 9.69 20.88 12.88
CA LEU A 310 9.47 21.86 11.81
C LEU A 310 8.12 21.68 11.07
N ARG A 311 7.69 20.42 10.87
CA ARG A 311 6.42 20.08 10.21
C ARG A 311 5.22 20.59 11.02
N GLN A 312 5.24 20.43 12.34
CA GLN A 312 4.16 20.87 13.22
C GLN A 312 4.12 22.40 13.33
N MET A 313 5.29 23.04 13.40
CA MET A 313 5.42 24.50 13.30
C MET A 313 4.82 25.03 11.98
N TYR A 314 5.03 24.36 10.84
CA TYR A 314 4.37 24.73 9.59
C TYR A 314 2.85 24.60 9.66
N GLY A 315 2.32 23.51 10.26
CA GLY A 315 0.88 23.35 10.47
C GLY A 315 0.26 24.57 11.19
N THR A 316 0.91 25.05 12.25
CA THR A 316 0.49 26.27 12.95
C THR A 316 0.68 27.53 12.10
N LEU A 317 1.82 27.72 11.43
CA LEU A 317 2.03 28.86 10.53
C LEU A 317 0.97 28.92 9.41
N PHE A 318 0.54 27.77 8.90
CA PHE A 318 -0.44 27.66 7.83
C PHE A 318 -1.87 27.89 8.34
N HIS A 319 -2.18 27.49 9.57
CA HIS A 319 -3.41 27.89 10.26
C HIS A 319 -3.46 29.41 10.41
N GLU A 320 -2.43 30.01 11.03
CA GLU A 320 -2.42 31.45 11.32
C GLU A 320 -2.37 32.34 10.08
N ALA A 321 -1.63 31.95 9.04
CA ALA A 321 -1.61 32.68 7.77
C ALA A 321 -2.96 32.64 7.04
N ALA A 322 -3.76 31.57 7.20
CA ALA A 322 -5.07 31.49 6.60
C ALA A 322 -6.03 32.57 7.16
N HIS A 323 -5.92 32.93 8.46
CA HIS A 323 -6.70 34.03 9.03
C HIS A 323 -6.45 35.39 8.36
N GLN A 324 -5.23 35.64 7.85
CA GLN A 324 -4.94 36.82 7.02
C GLN A 324 -5.85 36.82 5.79
N PHE A 325 -5.94 35.69 5.08
CA PHE A 325 -6.74 35.58 3.87
C PHE A 325 -8.24 35.61 4.15
N VAL A 326 -8.71 34.89 5.18
CA VAL A 326 -10.12 34.94 5.62
C VAL A 326 -10.54 36.37 5.96
N SER A 327 -9.67 37.15 6.60
CA SER A 327 -9.90 38.57 6.90
C SER A 327 -9.97 39.44 5.63
N LEU A 328 -9.15 39.14 4.61
CA LEU A 328 -9.10 39.89 3.36
C LEU A 328 -10.27 39.58 2.41
N THR A 329 -10.75 38.34 2.35
CA THR A 329 -11.80 37.91 1.39
C THR A 329 -13.19 37.75 2.02
N GLY A 330 -13.29 37.57 3.34
CA GLY A 330 -14.55 37.32 4.05
C GLY A 330 -15.48 38.53 4.23
N LYS A 331 -15.21 39.66 3.55
CA LYS A 331 -16.02 40.90 3.52
C LYS A 331 -16.46 41.44 4.90
N GLY A 332 -15.71 41.13 5.96
CA GLY A 332 -16.04 41.47 7.35
C GLY A 332 -17.33 40.82 7.87
N GLY A 333 -17.57 39.56 7.54
CA GLY A 333 -18.81 38.85 7.88
C GLY A 333 -18.68 37.33 8.07
N ILE A 334 -17.55 36.82 8.53
CA ILE A 334 -17.32 35.38 8.77
C ILE A 334 -17.49 35.07 10.27
N PRO A 335 -18.31 34.07 10.67
CA PRO A 335 -18.47 33.69 12.07
C PRO A 335 -17.21 32.97 12.56
N GLY A 336 -16.93 33.03 13.86
CA GLY A 336 -15.71 32.46 14.46
C GLY A 336 -15.48 31.01 14.05
N TRP A 337 -16.52 30.17 14.14
CA TRP A 337 -16.43 28.76 13.76
C TRP A 337 -15.95 28.54 12.32
N LEU A 338 -16.36 29.37 11.37
CA LEU A 338 -16.01 29.25 9.95
C LEU A 338 -14.62 29.83 9.66
N ASN A 339 -14.21 30.88 10.38
CA ASN A 339 -12.84 31.41 10.32
C ASN A 339 -11.82 30.33 10.74
N GLU A 340 -12.10 29.66 11.86
CA GLU A 340 -11.25 28.65 12.47
C GLU A 340 -11.29 27.32 11.71
N ALA A 341 -12.44 26.96 11.14
CA ALA A 341 -12.57 25.81 10.24
C ALA A 341 -11.72 25.98 8.97
N TYR A 342 -11.75 27.14 8.32
CA TYR A 342 -10.91 27.40 7.15
C TYR A 342 -9.43 27.45 7.49
N ALA A 343 -9.04 27.96 8.66
CA ALA A 343 -7.64 27.90 9.09
C ALA A 343 -7.20 26.44 9.35
N SER A 344 -8.00 25.68 10.09
CA SER A 344 -7.75 24.26 10.40
C SER A 344 -7.67 23.39 9.14
N PHE A 345 -8.39 23.75 8.07
CA PHE A 345 -8.36 23.05 6.78
C PHE A 345 -6.96 23.04 6.14
N PHE A 346 -6.11 24.02 6.43
CA PHE A 346 -4.75 24.09 5.87
C PHE A 346 -3.67 23.45 6.74
N GLU A 347 -3.99 22.98 7.95
CA GLU A 347 -3.01 22.30 8.83
C GLU A 347 -2.47 21.00 8.24
N GLY A 348 -3.24 20.36 7.35
CA GLY A 348 -2.80 19.17 6.60
C GLY A 348 -1.96 19.49 5.35
N CYS A 349 -1.75 20.76 5.00
CA CYS A 349 -1.00 21.11 3.79
C CYS A 349 0.50 20.78 3.92
N THR A 350 1.08 20.27 2.84
CA THR A 350 2.51 19.95 2.76
C THR A 350 3.15 20.67 1.60
N ILE A 351 4.41 21.08 1.76
CA ILE A 351 5.17 21.72 0.68
C ILE A 351 5.95 20.65 -0.07
N LEU A 352 5.84 20.67 -1.40
CA LEU A 352 6.57 19.78 -2.28
C LEU A 352 7.89 20.42 -2.73
N SER A 353 8.83 19.60 -3.18
CA SER A 353 10.19 19.99 -3.56
C SER A 353 10.28 20.98 -4.74
N ASN A 354 9.19 21.18 -5.50
CA ASN A 354 9.08 22.22 -6.54
C ASN A 354 8.47 23.55 -6.01
N GLY A 355 8.26 23.67 -4.70
CA GLY A 355 7.61 24.81 -4.06
C GLY A 355 6.08 24.80 -4.15
N SER A 356 5.45 23.81 -4.79
CA SER A 356 3.99 23.70 -4.78
C SER A 356 3.45 23.19 -3.45
N VAL A 357 2.15 23.36 -3.23
CA VAL A 357 1.44 22.95 -2.01
C VAL A 357 0.56 21.75 -2.34
N LYS A 358 0.76 20.62 -1.67
CA LYS A 358 -0.25 19.55 -1.58
C LYS A 358 -1.25 19.93 -0.50
N TRP A 359 -2.52 19.88 -0.81
CA TRP A 359 -3.62 20.42 -0.01
C TRP A 359 -4.80 19.42 0.01
N ASN A 360 -5.88 19.74 0.73
CA ASN A 360 -7.01 18.83 0.97
C ASN A 360 -6.57 17.47 1.53
N GLN A 361 -5.45 17.43 2.25
CA GLN A 361 -5.03 16.26 3.02
C GLN A 361 -5.74 16.28 4.36
N VAL A 362 -5.99 15.11 4.95
CA VAL A 362 -6.70 14.99 6.22
C VAL A 362 -5.75 15.32 7.39
N PRO A 363 -5.92 16.41 8.15
CA PRO A 363 -5.18 16.62 9.39
C PRO A 363 -5.61 15.58 10.43
N GLN A 364 -4.78 14.56 10.62
CA GLN A 364 -5.06 13.39 11.46
C GLN A 364 -5.38 13.79 12.92
N HIS A 365 -4.68 14.79 13.47
CA HIS A 365 -4.93 15.37 14.79
C HIS A 365 -6.27 16.09 14.93
N ARG A 366 -7.02 16.33 13.83
CA ARG A 366 -8.41 16.81 13.86
C ARG A 366 -9.41 15.67 13.62
N LEU A 367 -9.11 14.76 12.69
CA LEU A 367 -9.97 13.60 12.38
C LEU A 367 -10.16 12.68 13.58
N PHE A 368 -9.08 12.15 14.14
CA PHE A 368 -9.16 11.09 15.15
C PHE A 368 -9.91 11.53 16.42
N PRO A 369 -9.65 12.73 16.99
CA PRO A 369 -10.40 13.21 18.14
C PRO A 369 -11.87 13.52 17.86
N LEU A 370 -12.25 13.81 16.60
CA LEU A 370 -13.66 14.01 16.22
C LEU A 370 -14.39 12.68 16.09
N ALA A 371 -13.79 11.72 15.38
CA ALA A 371 -14.36 10.39 15.16
C ALA A 371 -14.60 9.65 16.48
N ALA A 372 -13.61 9.64 17.38
CA ALA A 372 -13.74 9.03 18.72
C ALA A 372 -14.84 9.67 19.59
N ARG A 373 -15.15 10.96 19.36
CA ARG A 373 -16.26 11.66 20.02
C ARG A 373 -17.62 11.30 19.41
N MET A 374 -17.68 11.08 18.10
CA MET A 374 -18.91 10.69 17.38
C MET A 374 -19.37 9.28 17.76
N GLU A 375 -18.45 8.33 18.02
CA GLU A 375 -18.79 6.98 18.51
C GLU A 375 -19.51 7.01 19.86
N LYS A 376 -19.25 8.03 20.68
CA LYS A 376 -19.91 8.25 21.98
C LYS A 376 -21.22 9.05 21.87
N GLY A 377 -21.61 9.46 20.66
CA GLY A 377 -22.84 10.21 20.39
C GLY A 377 -22.69 11.73 20.50
N TRP A 378 -23.81 12.41 20.77
CA TRP A 378 -23.95 13.85 20.60
C TRP A 378 -24.16 14.62 21.92
N LEU A 379 -23.53 15.78 22.04
CA LEU A 379 -23.79 16.77 23.09
C LEU A 379 -25.22 17.32 22.99
N SER A 380 -25.84 17.62 24.13
CA SER A 380 -27.18 18.23 24.16
C SER A 380 -27.13 19.76 23.97
N SER A 381 -26.03 20.42 24.35
CA SER A 381 -25.81 21.86 24.20
C SER A 381 -24.33 22.23 24.15
N GLY A 382 -23.98 23.24 23.35
CA GLY A 382 -22.64 23.84 23.34
C GLY A 382 -22.24 24.52 24.65
N SER A 383 -23.18 24.76 25.58
CA SER A 383 -22.91 25.31 26.92
C SER A 383 -22.29 24.30 27.91
N GLU A 384 -22.26 23.02 27.56
CA GLU A 384 -21.66 21.95 28.37
C GLU A 384 -20.12 22.00 28.32
N VAL A 385 -19.55 22.48 27.21
CA VAL A 385 -18.10 22.59 27.01
C VAL A 385 -17.63 23.98 27.44
N ARG A 386 -16.91 24.03 28.56
CA ARG A 386 -16.35 25.26 29.14
C ARG A 386 -15.07 24.91 29.90
N PRO A 387 -14.13 25.86 30.06
CA PRO A 387 -12.98 25.63 30.92
C PRO A 387 -13.38 25.62 32.40
N ASP A 388 -12.48 25.11 33.24
CA ASP A 388 -12.57 25.16 34.69
C ASP A 388 -12.38 26.59 35.25
N GLU A 389 -12.30 26.74 36.58
CA GLU A 389 -12.15 28.04 37.23
C GLU A 389 -10.74 28.63 37.00
N GLU A 390 -9.75 27.77 36.78
CA GLU A 390 -8.35 28.07 36.45
C GLU A 390 -8.14 28.43 34.96
N GLY A 391 -9.12 28.12 34.09
CA GLY A 391 -9.11 28.42 32.66
C GLY A 391 -8.67 27.27 31.75
N ASN A 392 -8.40 26.09 32.30
CA ASN A 392 -8.00 24.91 31.54
C ASN A 392 -9.21 24.27 30.84
N TRP A 393 -8.99 23.70 29.66
CA TRP A 393 -10.02 23.03 28.88
C TRP A 393 -9.91 21.51 28.98
N THR A 394 -11.02 20.85 29.28
CA THR A 394 -11.18 19.42 29.05
C THR A 394 -11.81 19.16 27.68
N THR A 395 -11.40 18.07 27.01
CA THR A 395 -12.05 17.63 25.78
C THR A 395 -13.33 16.87 26.15
N PRO A 396 -14.51 17.22 25.61
CA PRO A 396 -15.74 16.51 25.90
C PRO A 396 -15.70 15.09 25.34
N GLU A 397 -16.41 14.17 25.98
CA GLU A 397 -16.48 12.79 25.48
C GLU A 397 -17.32 12.65 24.20
N GLN A 398 -18.32 13.51 24.00
CA GLN A 398 -19.27 13.43 22.88
C GLN A 398 -18.99 14.53 21.84
N ALA A 399 -19.47 14.31 20.61
CA ALA A 399 -19.35 15.27 19.53
C ALA A 399 -20.46 16.35 19.61
N PRO A 400 -20.20 17.61 19.24
CA PRO A 400 -21.29 18.56 19.01
C PRO A 400 -22.03 18.23 17.71
N THR A 401 -23.33 18.51 17.66
CA THR A 401 -24.11 18.41 16.43
C THR A 401 -23.74 19.52 15.43
N PHE A 402 -24.06 19.30 14.16
CA PHE A 402 -23.93 20.28 13.07
C PHE A 402 -24.60 21.62 13.45
N ARG A 403 -25.80 21.55 14.05
CA ARG A 403 -26.53 22.71 14.60
C ARG A 403 -25.72 23.46 15.65
N ILE A 404 -25.18 22.77 16.67
CA ILE A 404 -24.39 23.41 17.73
C ILE A 404 -23.22 24.19 17.14
N VAL A 405 -22.48 23.58 16.19
CA VAL A 405 -21.31 24.21 15.55
C VAL A 405 -21.70 25.48 14.78
N VAL A 406 -22.74 25.39 13.92
CA VAL A 406 -23.16 26.50 13.04
C VAL A 406 -23.86 27.64 13.80
N GLU A 407 -24.62 27.32 14.86
CA GLU A 407 -25.30 28.33 15.68
C GLU A 407 -24.31 29.23 16.46
N GLY A 408 -23.10 28.73 16.74
CA GLY A 408 -22.03 29.49 17.38
C GLY A 408 -22.26 29.86 18.85
N LYS A 409 -23.30 29.31 19.49
CA LYS A 409 -23.69 29.61 20.89
C LYS A 409 -22.90 28.79 21.91
N TYR A 410 -21.58 28.88 21.85
CA TYR A 410 -20.65 28.23 22.78
C TYR A 410 -19.45 29.14 23.08
N ARG A 411 -18.71 28.84 24.15
CA ARG A 411 -17.45 29.54 24.45
C ARG A 411 -16.36 28.95 23.55
N TRP A 412 -15.68 29.82 22.78
CA TRP A 412 -14.59 29.40 21.90
C TRP A 412 -13.38 28.86 22.69
N GLY A 413 -12.72 27.83 22.17
CA GLY A 413 -11.54 27.19 22.78
C GLY A 413 -11.12 25.87 22.12
N PRO A 414 -10.04 25.22 22.61
CA PRO A 414 -9.41 24.04 22.00
C PRO A 414 -10.34 22.89 21.59
N PRO A 415 -11.40 22.52 22.35
CA PRO A 415 -12.27 21.41 21.97
C PRO A 415 -13.01 21.58 20.64
N TRP A 416 -13.17 22.81 20.15
CA TRP A 416 -14.02 23.16 19.02
C TRP A 416 -13.34 23.07 17.65
N TYR A 417 -12.01 23.14 17.57
CA TYR A 417 -11.27 23.10 16.31
C TYR A 417 -11.56 21.84 15.47
N ALA A 418 -11.54 20.66 16.10
CA ALA A 418 -11.76 19.40 15.39
C ALA A 418 -13.21 19.30 14.82
N PRO A 419 -14.29 19.58 15.58
CA PRO A 419 -15.63 19.71 15.01
C PRO A 419 -15.78 20.77 13.91
N THR A 420 -15.19 21.97 14.07
CA THR A 420 -15.32 23.03 13.07
C THR A 420 -14.60 22.69 11.76
N TRP A 421 -13.40 22.12 11.86
CA TRP A 421 -12.71 21.51 10.72
C TRP A 421 -13.59 20.44 10.07
N GLY A 422 -14.14 19.51 10.84
CA GLY A 422 -14.93 18.39 10.34
C GLY A 422 -16.19 18.82 9.57
N VAL A 423 -16.81 19.94 9.95
CA VAL A 423 -17.93 20.55 9.20
C VAL A 423 -17.47 21.04 7.83
N VAL A 424 -16.41 21.88 7.75
CA VAL A 424 -15.93 22.41 6.47
C VAL A 424 -15.34 21.31 5.58
N TYR A 425 -14.59 20.37 6.16
CA TYR A 425 -13.98 19.27 5.44
C TYR A 425 -15.03 18.32 4.86
N PHE A 426 -16.10 18.02 5.61
CA PHE A 426 -17.28 17.30 5.09
C PHE A 426 -17.97 18.08 3.98
N LEU A 427 -18.33 19.35 4.18
CA LEU A 427 -19.05 20.13 3.15
C LEU A 427 -18.22 20.31 1.87
N TYR A 428 -16.89 20.32 1.96
CA TYR A 428 -16.00 20.43 0.81
C TYR A 428 -15.82 19.10 0.03
N ASN A 429 -15.86 17.96 0.73
CA ASN A 429 -15.51 16.65 0.19
C ASN A 429 -16.66 15.62 0.12
N TYR A 430 -17.82 15.90 0.71
CA TYR A 430 -18.98 15.02 0.65
C TYR A 430 -19.56 14.98 -0.77
N ARG A 431 -19.78 13.76 -1.25
CA ARG A 431 -20.22 13.44 -2.62
C ARG A 431 -21.46 12.57 -2.56
N ASN A 432 -22.29 12.64 -3.61
CA ASN A 432 -23.41 11.73 -3.78
C ASN A 432 -22.96 10.36 -4.35
N GLU A 433 -23.91 9.44 -4.55
CA GLU A 433 -23.72 8.12 -5.18
C GLU A 433 -23.12 8.16 -6.61
N GLN A 434 -22.96 9.34 -7.21
CA GLN A 434 -22.36 9.52 -8.54
C GLN A 434 -21.01 10.28 -8.50
N GLY A 435 -20.46 10.50 -7.29
CA GLY A 435 -19.20 11.20 -7.04
C GLY A 435 -19.29 12.74 -7.07
N ILE A 436 -20.46 13.31 -7.35
CA ILE A 436 -20.58 14.76 -7.54
C ILE A 436 -20.53 15.45 -6.17
N PRO A 437 -19.64 16.45 -5.94
CA PRO A 437 -19.60 17.20 -4.69
C PRO A 437 -20.94 17.87 -4.40
N VAL A 438 -21.51 17.60 -3.22
CA VAL A 438 -22.88 18.04 -2.90
C VAL A 438 -22.91 19.50 -2.44
N TYR A 439 -21.97 19.89 -1.55
CA TYR A 439 -22.00 21.19 -0.87
C TYR A 439 -20.80 22.10 -1.20
N ARG A 440 -19.84 21.66 -2.02
CA ARG A 440 -18.55 22.36 -2.25
C ARG A 440 -18.74 23.80 -2.76
N ASP A 441 -19.59 24.01 -3.77
CA ASP A 441 -19.88 25.35 -4.30
C ASP A 441 -20.80 26.15 -3.37
N ALA A 442 -21.81 25.51 -2.78
CA ALA A 442 -22.73 26.13 -1.82
C ALA A 442 -21.99 26.69 -0.58
N LEU A 443 -20.99 25.96 -0.08
CA LEU A 443 -20.07 26.40 0.97
C LEU A 443 -19.30 27.66 0.58
N HIS A 444 -18.82 27.75 -0.68
CA HIS A 444 -18.13 28.93 -1.17
C HIS A 444 -19.08 30.14 -1.30
N GLU A 445 -20.33 29.93 -1.74
CA GLU A 445 -21.35 30.99 -1.78
C GLU A 445 -21.73 31.48 -0.38
N TYR A 446 -21.96 30.56 0.56
CA TYR A 446 -22.22 30.86 1.97
C TYR A 446 -21.05 31.62 2.61
N TYR A 447 -19.80 31.22 2.34
CA TYR A 447 -18.63 31.98 2.79
C TYR A 447 -18.64 33.43 2.24
N GLN A 448 -18.95 33.62 0.96
CA GLN A 448 -18.93 34.93 0.32
C GLN A 448 -20.11 35.85 0.66
N SER A 449 -21.18 35.35 1.28
CA SER A 449 -22.43 36.07 1.51
C SER A 449 -22.46 36.91 2.80
N GLY A 450 -21.51 36.69 3.72
CA GLY A 450 -21.39 37.38 5.01
C GLY A 450 -22.21 36.76 6.16
N PRO A 451 -22.08 35.43 6.42
CA PRO A 451 -22.97 34.67 7.31
C PRO A 451 -22.99 35.15 8.77
N ALA A 452 -21.95 35.81 9.27
CA ALA A 452 -21.94 36.38 10.63
C ALA A 452 -22.98 37.49 10.85
N ARG A 453 -23.63 37.99 9.79
CA ARG A 453 -24.67 39.02 9.85
C ARG A 453 -26.09 38.44 9.83
N ALA A 454 -26.24 37.12 9.73
CA ALA A 454 -27.53 36.45 9.77
C ALA A 454 -28.16 36.58 11.16
N VAL A 455 -29.43 36.99 11.23
CA VAL A 455 -30.20 37.05 12.48
C VAL A 455 -30.60 35.64 12.96
N ASP A 456 -30.83 34.74 12.00
CA ASP A 456 -30.98 33.30 12.21
C ASP A 456 -29.86 32.57 11.44
N PRO A 457 -28.76 32.20 12.10
CA PRO A 457 -27.66 31.49 11.46
C PRO A 457 -28.05 30.11 10.90
N ILE A 458 -29.08 29.47 11.47
CA ILE A 458 -29.51 28.13 11.06
C ILE A 458 -30.36 28.21 9.81
N GLY A 459 -31.45 28.99 9.83
CA GLY A 459 -32.27 29.19 8.64
C GLY A 459 -31.47 29.74 7.45
N TYR A 460 -30.45 30.57 7.73
CA TYR A 460 -29.53 31.05 6.70
C TYR A 460 -28.57 29.98 6.15
N PHE A 461 -28.13 29.04 6.98
CA PHE A 461 -27.35 27.88 6.53
C PHE A 461 -28.22 26.92 5.71
N GLU A 462 -29.45 26.67 6.13
CA GLU A 462 -30.41 25.80 5.40
C GLU A 462 -30.79 26.41 4.02
N GLU A 463 -31.03 27.74 3.95
CA GLU A 463 -31.25 28.48 2.70
C GLU A 463 -30.07 28.38 1.72
N ARG A 464 -28.82 28.28 2.22
CA ARG A 464 -27.61 28.47 1.40
C ARG A 464 -26.81 27.20 1.12
N ILE A 465 -26.78 26.27 2.07
CA ILE A 465 -26.06 25.00 1.95
C ILE A 465 -27.02 23.88 1.55
N LEU A 466 -28.12 23.71 2.30
CA LEU A 466 -29.02 22.57 2.10
C LEU A 466 -30.01 22.76 0.94
N SER A 467 -30.13 23.98 0.41
CA SER A 467 -30.80 24.24 -0.86
C SER A 467 -29.96 23.86 -2.09
N ALA A 468 -28.78 23.26 -1.90
CA ALA A 468 -27.99 22.67 -3.00
C ALA A 468 -28.80 21.56 -3.71
N PRO A 469 -28.83 21.51 -5.07
CA PRO A 469 -29.71 20.59 -5.80
C PRO A 469 -29.52 19.09 -5.54
N LEU A 470 -28.37 18.70 -4.98
CA LEU A 470 -28.01 17.31 -4.68
C LEU A 470 -28.06 16.99 -3.17
N SER A 471 -28.53 17.92 -2.34
CA SER A 471 -28.64 17.72 -0.89
C SER A 471 -29.60 16.57 -0.57
N PRO A 472 -29.17 15.49 0.11
CA PRO A 472 -30.08 14.42 0.55
C PRO A 472 -31.01 14.85 1.70
N VAL A 473 -30.78 16.02 2.31
CA VAL A 473 -31.48 16.51 3.50
C VAL A 473 -31.94 17.95 3.32
N SER A 474 -32.95 18.38 4.08
CA SER A 474 -33.49 19.75 4.03
C SER A 474 -33.22 20.55 5.29
N THR A 475 -32.85 19.89 6.40
CA THR A 475 -32.60 20.52 7.70
C THR A 475 -31.22 20.18 8.26
N ILE A 476 -30.67 21.08 9.08
CA ILE A 476 -29.32 20.93 9.63
C ILE A 476 -29.17 19.74 10.59
N ASP A 477 -30.27 19.28 11.20
CA ASP A 477 -30.23 18.17 12.17
C ASP A 477 -30.13 16.79 11.49
N GLU A 478 -30.67 16.67 10.26
CA GLU A 478 -30.57 15.46 9.44
C GLU A 478 -29.13 15.18 8.97
N LEU A 479 -28.29 16.22 8.86
CA LEU A 479 -26.86 16.07 8.53
C LEU A 479 -26.08 15.25 9.57
N ASN A 480 -26.49 15.21 10.83
CA ASN A 480 -25.70 14.61 11.91
C ASN A 480 -25.35 13.14 11.62
N SER A 481 -26.32 12.33 11.18
CA SER A 481 -26.11 10.91 10.88
C SER A 481 -25.16 10.72 9.71
N ILE A 482 -25.39 11.45 8.61
CA ILE A 482 -24.56 11.38 7.38
C ILE A 482 -23.12 11.82 7.67
N TRP A 483 -22.96 12.88 8.49
CA TRP A 483 -21.66 13.40 8.87
C TRP A 483 -20.88 12.44 9.76
N ALA A 484 -21.54 11.82 10.75
CA ALA A 484 -20.90 10.82 11.60
C ALA A 484 -20.47 9.59 10.81
N GLU A 485 -21.36 9.03 9.97
CA GLU A 485 -21.03 7.91 9.09
C GLU A 485 -19.81 8.22 8.20
N TRP A 486 -19.81 9.38 7.54
CA TRP A 486 -18.72 9.81 6.66
C TRP A 486 -17.39 10.07 7.40
N ILE A 487 -17.41 10.68 8.59
CA ILE A 487 -16.19 10.91 9.39
C ILE A 487 -15.62 9.58 9.94
N LEU A 488 -16.48 8.65 10.34
CA LEU A 488 -16.07 7.32 10.81
C LEU A 488 -15.51 6.47 9.67
N GLU A 489 -16.11 6.54 8.48
CA GLU A 489 -15.57 5.92 7.26
C GLU A 489 -14.21 6.52 6.87
N LEU A 490 -14.10 7.85 6.84
CA LEU A 490 -12.84 8.54 6.53
C LEU A 490 -11.73 8.15 7.52
N ARG A 491 -12.06 8.03 8.80
CA ARG A 491 -11.14 7.49 9.82
C ARG A 491 -10.71 6.06 9.49
N ASP A 492 -11.67 5.17 9.24
CA ASP A 492 -11.40 3.76 8.98
C ASP A 492 -10.54 3.55 7.72
N ILE A 493 -10.68 4.41 6.71
CA ILE A 493 -9.78 4.48 5.55
C ILE A 493 -8.37 4.94 5.97
N GLN A 494 -8.24 6.03 6.73
CA GLN A 494 -6.93 6.59 7.12
C GLN A 494 -6.09 5.65 8.01
N ILE A 495 -6.70 4.71 8.72
CA ILE A 495 -6.00 3.65 9.50
C ILE A 495 -5.88 2.32 8.74
N GLY A 496 -6.32 2.26 7.48
CA GLY A 496 -6.29 1.04 6.67
C GLY A 496 -7.24 -0.06 7.14
N LYS A 497 -8.23 0.25 7.99
CA LYS A 497 -9.30 -0.70 8.40
C LYS A 497 -10.32 -0.92 7.29
N LYS A 498 -10.47 0.05 6.38
CA LYS A 498 -11.28 -0.05 5.16
C LYS A 498 -10.41 0.31 3.94
N GLU A 499 -10.61 -0.37 2.81
CA GLU A 499 -10.04 0.03 1.52
C GLU A 499 -10.60 1.39 1.06
N ALA A 500 -9.75 2.25 0.51
CA ALA A 500 -10.16 3.58 0.05
C ALA A 500 -10.84 3.56 -1.34
N GLY A 501 -10.42 2.66 -2.24
CA GLY A 501 -10.57 2.88 -3.68
C GLY A 501 -11.84 2.34 -4.34
N LYS A 502 -12.67 1.52 -3.67
CA LYS A 502 -13.92 1.01 -4.28
C LYS A 502 -14.82 2.13 -4.79
N ASN A 503 -15.01 3.20 -4.00
CA ASN A 503 -15.86 4.32 -4.40
C ASN A 503 -15.18 5.20 -5.46
N ASN A 504 -13.88 5.50 -5.33
CA ASN A 504 -13.20 6.44 -6.22
C ASN A 504 -12.98 5.89 -7.64
N LEU A 505 -12.68 4.59 -7.79
CA LEU A 505 -12.57 3.97 -9.11
C LEU A 505 -13.91 4.01 -9.87
N GLU A 506 -15.01 3.72 -9.18
CA GLU A 506 -16.37 3.79 -9.73
C GLU A 506 -16.77 5.24 -10.06
N PHE A 507 -16.52 6.19 -9.16
CA PHE A 507 -16.82 7.61 -9.42
C PHE A 507 -16.01 8.19 -10.58
N GLY A 508 -14.75 7.77 -10.75
CA GLY A 508 -13.94 8.13 -11.91
C GLY A 508 -14.53 7.59 -13.21
N GLN A 509 -15.00 6.33 -13.21
CA GLN A 509 -15.70 5.74 -14.36
C GLN A 509 -17.01 6.48 -14.68
N MET A 510 -17.83 6.80 -13.67
CA MET A 510 -19.04 7.61 -13.86
C MET A 510 -18.74 9.04 -14.33
N ALA A 511 -17.59 9.61 -13.96
CA ALA A 511 -17.16 10.92 -14.46
C ALA A 511 -16.74 10.87 -15.94
N LEU A 512 -16.05 9.79 -16.37
CA LEU A 512 -15.76 9.55 -17.79
C LEU A 512 -17.04 9.41 -18.63
N GLU A 513 -18.07 8.72 -18.11
CA GLU A 513 -19.37 8.57 -18.77
C GLU A 513 -20.13 9.91 -18.94
N ARG A 514 -19.80 10.91 -18.12
CA ARG A 514 -20.28 12.30 -18.22
C ARG A 514 -19.38 13.20 -19.07
N GLU A 515 -18.33 12.66 -19.67
CA GLU A 515 -17.26 13.38 -20.38
C GLU A 515 -16.46 14.38 -19.49
N ASP A 516 -16.55 14.26 -18.15
CA ASP A 516 -15.82 15.10 -17.21
C ASP A 516 -14.44 14.51 -16.89
N LEU A 517 -13.50 14.73 -17.81
CA LEU A 517 -12.11 14.26 -17.68
C LEU A 517 -11.38 14.86 -16.47
N ALA A 518 -11.76 16.05 -16.00
CA ALA A 518 -11.08 16.70 -14.88
C ALA A 518 -11.47 16.05 -13.55
N MET A 519 -12.76 15.79 -13.33
CA MET A 519 -13.23 15.06 -12.17
C MET A 519 -12.86 13.57 -12.23
N ALA A 520 -12.84 12.96 -13.42
CA ALA A 520 -12.29 11.60 -13.58
C ALA A 520 -10.81 11.52 -13.18
N LEU A 521 -9.99 12.52 -13.54
CA LEU A 521 -8.60 12.59 -13.11
C LEU A 521 -8.48 12.77 -11.59
N GLU A 522 -9.26 13.66 -10.96
CA GLU A 522 -9.30 13.84 -9.49
C GLU A 522 -9.53 12.48 -8.79
N PHE A 523 -10.49 11.69 -9.28
CA PHE A 523 -10.80 10.37 -8.72
C PHE A 523 -9.74 9.30 -8.97
N PHE A 524 -9.18 9.20 -10.18
CA PHE A 524 -8.15 8.20 -10.45
C PHE A 524 -6.81 8.55 -9.81
N GLU A 525 -6.51 9.84 -9.59
CA GLU A 525 -5.37 10.26 -8.77
C GLU A 525 -5.62 9.91 -7.28
N GLU A 526 -6.79 10.21 -6.72
CA GLU A 526 -7.14 9.85 -5.33
C GLU A 526 -7.15 8.32 -5.12
N ALA A 527 -7.66 7.55 -6.07
CA ALA A 527 -7.58 6.08 -6.05
C ALA A 527 -6.13 5.59 -6.16
N TYR A 528 -5.28 6.22 -6.99
CA TYR A 528 -3.86 5.83 -7.13
C TYR A 528 -3.01 6.19 -5.90
N GLU A 529 -3.37 7.20 -5.11
CA GLU A 529 -2.69 7.48 -3.82
C GLU A 529 -2.87 6.36 -2.79
N HIS A 530 -3.93 5.56 -2.90
CA HIS A 530 -4.25 4.45 -1.98
C HIS A 530 -4.06 3.06 -2.60
N GLU A 531 -4.19 2.93 -3.92
CA GLU A 531 -4.16 1.68 -4.67
C GLU A 531 -3.21 1.79 -5.87
N SER A 532 -2.00 2.32 -5.65
CA SER A 532 -0.96 2.53 -6.67
C SER A 532 -0.53 1.27 -7.44
N GLU A 533 -0.89 0.09 -6.92
CA GLU A 533 -0.60 -1.24 -7.45
C GLU A 533 -1.85 -1.91 -8.06
N ASN A 534 -3.03 -1.29 -8.04
CA ASN A 534 -4.24 -1.87 -8.65
C ASN A 534 -4.21 -1.65 -10.18
N PRO A 535 -4.11 -2.72 -11.01
CA PRO A 535 -4.00 -2.55 -12.46
C PRO A 535 -5.17 -1.77 -13.08
N GLU A 536 -6.38 -1.88 -12.53
CA GLU A 536 -7.55 -1.16 -13.05
C GLU A 536 -7.41 0.36 -12.82
N VAL A 537 -7.00 0.77 -11.62
CA VAL A 537 -6.73 2.17 -11.28
C VAL A 537 -5.65 2.76 -12.19
N ILE A 538 -4.52 2.06 -12.36
CA ILE A 538 -3.42 2.51 -13.21
C ILE A 538 -3.87 2.64 -14.68
N TRP A 539 -4.63 1.67 -15.20
CA TRP A 539 -5.14 1.70 -16.58
C TRP A 539 -6.13 2.85 -16.82
N LYS A 540 -7.06 3.09 -15.89
CA LYS A 540 -8.02 4.20 -15.96
C LYS A 540 -7.34 5.56 -15.85
N LEU A 541 -6.34 5.69 -14.98
CA LEU A 541 -5.51 6.90 -14.89
C LEU A 541 -4.72 7.13 -16.19
N ALA A 542 -4.06 6.10 -16.73
CA ALA A 542 -3.29 6.18 -17.98
C ALA A 542 -4.14 6.64 -19.18
N THR A 543 -5.32 6.03 -19.36
CA THR A 543 -6.24 6.33 -20.45
C THR A 543 -6.85 7.73 -20.31
N THR A 544 -7.20 8.17 -19.09
CA THR A 544 -7.70 9.52 -18.81
C THR A 544 -6.64 10.59 -19.12
N LEU A 545 -5.40 10.38 -18.68
CA LEU A 545 -4.27 11.27 -18.99
C LEU A 545 -3.99 11.35 -20.51
N GLU A 546 -4.14 10.26 -21.25
CA GLU A 546 -4.01 10.26 -22.71
C GLU A 546 -5.11 11.09 -23.38
N LEU A 547 -6.37 10.96 -22.95
CA LEU A 547 -7.50 11.77 -23.42
C LEU A 547 -7.29 13.27 -23.15
N MET A 548 -6.73 13.61 -21.99
CA MET A 548 -6.34 14.98 -21.62
C MET A 548 -5.07 15.49 -22.34
N LYS A 549 -4.38 14.63 -23.09
CA LYS A 549 -3.12 14.89 -23.82
C LYS A 549 -1.89 15.10 -22.92
N GLU A 550 -1.94 14.62 -21.68
CA GLU A 550 -0.80 14.55 -20.76
C GLU A 550 0.10 13.34 -21.10
N LEU A 551 0.60 13.32 -22.34
CA LEU A 551 1.16 12.12 -22.98
C LEU A 551 2.41 11.54 -22.31
N ASP A 552 3.14 12.32 -21.51
CA ASP A 552 4.29 11.81 -20.73
C ASP A 552 3.84 11.18 -19.40
N ARG A 553 2.80 11.73 -18.75
CA ARG A 553 2.16 11.12 -17.57
C ARG A 553 1.45 9.81 -17.97
N ALA A 554 0.67 9.82 -19.04
CA ALA A 554 0.01 8.63 -19.58
C ALA A 554 1.01 7.50 -19.91
N LEU A 555 2.14 7.85 -20.53
CA LEU A 555 3.23 6.92 -20.83
C LEU A 555 3.88 6.34 -19.56
N ALA A 556 3.97 7.10 -18.47
CA ALA A 556 4.44 6.58 -17.19
C ALA A 556 3.46 5.56 -16.62
N MET A 557 2.17 5.89 -16.57
CA MET A 557 1.13 5.00 -16.06
C MET A 557 0.98 3.72 -16.89
N TYR A 558 1.07 3.77 -18.23
CA TYR A 558 1.11 2.55 -19.05
C TYR A 558 2.33 1.66 -18.77
N ARG A 559 3.48 2.26 -18.40
CA ARG A 559 4.68 1.51 -18.00
C ARG A 559 4.50 0.86 -16.62
N ASP A 560 3.91 1.59 -15.68
CA ASP A 560 3.61 1.07 -14.34
C ASP A 560 2.57 -0.06 -14.40
N PHE A 561 1.54 0.07 -15.25
CA PHE A 561 0.55 -0.98 -15.52
C PHE A 561 1.20 -2.26 -16.09
N ALA A 562 2.03 -2.12 -17.13
CA ALA A 562 2.70 -3.27 -17.74
C ALA A 562 3.63 -3.98 -16.73
N ARG A 563 4.37 -3.21 -15.91
CA ARG A 563 5.22 -3.74 -14.83
C ARG A 563 4.39 -4.46 -13.77
N GLU A 564 3.25 -3.92 -13.37
CA GLU A 564 2.39 -4.52 -12.35
C GLU A 564 1.82 -5.88 -12.80
N LEU A 565 1.40 -5.99 -14.07
CA LEU A 565 1.00 -7.26 -14.65
C LEU A 565 2.16 -8.27 -14.73
N GLU A 566 3.38 -7.83 -15.07
CA GLU A 566 4.59 -8.68 -15.05
C GLU A 566 4.87 -9.21 -13.63
N LEU A 567 4.82 -8.34 -12.61
CA LEU A 567 5.05 -8.72 -11.21
C LEU A 567 4.00 -9.70 -10.67
N ARG A 568 2.75 -9.62 -11.14
CA ARG A 568 1.66 -10.54 -10.78
C ARG A 568 1.63 -11.82 -11.64
N GLY A 569 2.46 -11.92 -12.67
CA GLY A 569 2.40 -13.02 -13.66
C GLY A 569 1.17 -12.96 -14.59
N LEU A 570 0.48 -11.83 -14.66
CA LEU A 570 -0.77 -11.61 -15.40
C LEU A 570 -0.54 -11.12 -16.84
N ILE A 571 0.57 -11.52 -17.47
CA ILE A 571 0.95 -11.13 -18.84
C ILE A 571 -0.01 -11.65 -19.94
N ALA A 572 -1.00 -12.46 -19.57
CA ALA A 572 -2.07 -12.94 -20.47
C ALA A 572 -3.24 -11.96 -20.62
N ASP A 573 -3.31 -10.89 -19.83
CA ASP A 573 -4.29 -9.81 -19.97
C ASP A 573 -4.07 -9.07 -21.31
N GLU A 574 -5.11 -8.97 -22.15
CA GLU A 574 -5.02 -8.34 -23.48
C GLU A 574 -4.51 -6.88 -23.41
N ARG A 575 -4.74 -6.19 -22.29
CA ARG A 575 -4.29 -4.82 -22.05
C ARG A 575 -2.78 -4.72 -21.90
N TYR A 576 -2.06 -5.78 -21.56
CA TYR A 576 -0.60 -5.80 -21.46
C TYR A 576 0.06 -5.46 -22.80
N GLU A 577 -0.36 -6.11 -23.89
CA GLU A 577 0.15 -5.79 -25.22
C GLU A 577 -0.33 -4.41 -25.70
N ALA A 578 -1.57 -4.02 -25.38
CA ALA A 578 -2.05 -2.67 -25.67
C ALA A 578 -1.22 -1.58 -24.95
N ALA A 579 -0.82 -1.81 -23.69
CA ALA A 579 0.06 -0.91 -22.96
C ALA A 579 1.44 -0.80 -23.62
N LYS A 580 2.00 -1.92 -24.11
CA LYS A 580 3.28 -1.93 -24.85
C LYS A 580 3.18 -1.20 -26.19
N GLU A 581 2.09 -1.35 -26.93
CA GLU A 581 1.82 -0.56 -28.13
C GLU A 581 1.73 0.94 -27.81
N LYS A 582 1.00 1.30 -26.74
CA LYS A 582 0.89 2.70 -26.25
C LYS A 582 2.24 3.26 -25.83
N MET A 583 3.07 2.49 -25.14
CA MET A 583 4.44 2.90 -24.76
C MET A 583 5.29 3.24 -25.99
N ILE A 584 5.20 2.44 -27.06
CA ILE A 584 5.92 2.69 -28.32
C ILE A 584 5.34 3.89 -29.09
N ALA A 585 4.01 4.07 -29.08
CA ALA A 585 3.33 5.15 -29.79
C ALA A 585 3.53 6.52 -29.11
N LEU A 586 3.48 6.56 -27.78
CA LEU A 586 3.60 7.78 -26.98
C LEU A 586 5.06 8.21 -26.75
N ASP A 587 6.05 7.33 -26.96
CA ASP A 587 7.47 7.70 -26.85
C ASP A 587 8.16 7.91 -28.21
N PRO A 588 8.50 9.16 -28.59
CA PRO A 588 9.22 9.42 -29.83
C PRO A 588 10.66 8.90 -29.82
N LEU A 589 11.17 8.40 -28.69
CA LEU A 589 12.48 7.78 -28.54
C LEU A 589 12.41 6.28 -28.15
N ALA A 590 11.21 5.67 -28.06
CA ALA A 590 11.04 4.26 -27.64
C ALA A 590 11.93 3.30 -28.45
N ARG A 591 12.01 3.48 -29.78
CA ARG A 591 12.84 2.63 -30.64
C ARG A 591 14.34 2.74 -30.36
N ARG A 592 14.82 3.89 -29.85
CA ARG A 592 16.21 4.05 -29.40
C ARG A 592 16.39 3.39 -28.03
N HIS A 593 15.44 3.62 -27.11
CA HIS A 593 15.46 3.03 -25.78
C HIS A 593 15.42 1.49 -25.83
N ALA A 594 14.45 0.91 -26.54
CA ALA A 594 14.29 -0.54 -26.71
C ALA A 594 15.51 -1.20 -27.38
N ARG A 595 16.20 -0.51 -28.30
CA ARG A 595 17.45 -1.01 -28.89
C ARG A 595 18.60 -1.04 -27.89
N LEU A 596 18.69 -0.03 -27.02
CA LEU A 596 19.69 0.00 -25.95
C LEU A 596 19.39 -1.11 -24.92
N LYS A 597 18.13 -1.21 -24.47
CA LYS A 597 17.66 -2.26 -23.56
C LYS A 597 17.91 -3.66 -24.12
N GLY A 598 17.47 -3.96 -25.34
CA GLY A 598 17.65 -5.28 -25.96
C GLY A 598 19.12 -5.70 -26.09
N LYS A 599 20.01 -4.78 -26.47
CA LYS A 599 21.45 -5.07 -26.52
C LYS A 599 22.03 -5.35 -25.13
N VAL A 600 21.68 -4.55 -24.13
CA VAL A 600 22.24 -4.70 -22.77
C VAL A 600 21.63 -5.89 -22.03
N LEU A 601 20.40 -6.27 -22.36
CA LEU A 601 19.79 -7.54 -21.94
C LEU A 601 20.58 -8.72 -22.51
N GLU A 602 20.87 -8.73 -23.82
CA GLU A 602 21.65 -9.79 -24.46
C GLU A 602 23.06 -9.90 -23.87
N ASP A 603 23.87 -8.83 -23.98
CA ASP A 603 25.24 -8.75 -23.47
C ASP A 603 25.30 -9.04 -21.94
N GLY A 604 24.34 -8.51 -21.17
CA GLY A 604 24.30 -8.57 -19.72
C GLY A 604 23.78 -9.89 -19.15
N LEU A 605 22.80 -10.52 -19.81
CA LEU A 605 22.26 -11.81 -19.39
C LEU A 605 23.16 -12.98 -19.79
N GLU A 606 23.83 -12.91 -20.96
CA GLU A 606 24.91 -13.84 -21.30
C GLU A 606 26.03 -13.78 -20.24
N LEU A 607 26.44 -12.56 -19.88
CA LEU A 607 27.42 -12.35 -18.84
C LEU A 607 26.96 -12.90 -17.47
N ALA A 608 25.76 -12.55 -17.01
CA ALA A 608 25.23 -13.03 -15.73
C ALA A 608 25.12 -14.57 -15.65
N LYS A 609 24.72 -15.22 -16.75
CA LYS A 609 24.75 -16.69 -16.89
C LYS A 609 26.18 -17.24 -16.76
N SER A 610 27.16 -16.59 -17.40
CA SER A 610 28.58 -16.97 -17.26
C SER A 610 29.10 -16.88 -15.81
N TYR A 611 28.71 -15.86 -15.04
CA TYR A 611 29.04 -15.81 -13.60
C TYR A 611 28.35 -16.93 -12.82
N TYR A 612 27.08 -17.25 -13.13
CA TYR A 612 26.37 -18.35 -12.47
C TYR A 612 27.03 -19.71 -12.74
N ASP A 613 27.37 -20.01 -14.00
CA ASP A 613 28.09 -21.22 -14.40
C ASP A 613 29.49 -21.32 -13.75
N ARG A 614 30.12 -20.17 -13.49
CA ARG A 614 31.38 -20.04 -12.73
C ARG A 614 31.22 -20.11 -11.21
N GLN A 615 30.03 -20.46 -10.70
CA GLN A 615 29.70 -20.53 -9.27
C GLN A 615 29.82 -19.18 -8.55
N MET A 616 29.44 -18.08 -9.23
CA MET A 616 29.42 -16.72 -8.68
C MET A 616 27.99 -16.13 -8.65
N PRO A 617 27.05 -16.70 -7.86
CA PRO A 617 25.66 -16.26 -7.84
C PRO A 617 25.45 -14.84 -7.28
N THR A 618 26.29 -14.33 -6.37
CA THR A 618 26.18 -12.93 -5.92
C THR A 618 26.49 -11.97 -7.07
N MET A 619 27.53 -12.24 -7.86
CA MET A 619 27.80 -11.46 -9.07
C MET A 619 26.72 -11.66 -10.15
N ALA A 620 26.20 -12.87 -10.33
CA ALA A 620 25.10 -13.11 -11.27
C ALA A 620 23.84 -12.30 -10.90
N LEU A 621 23.46 -12.26 -9.62
CA LEU A 621 22.36 -11.43 -9.11
C LEU A 621 22.65 -9.93 -9.31
N GLU A 622 23.84 -9.45 -8.95
CA GLU A 622 24.22 -8.02 -9.08
C GLU A 622 24.19 -7.56 -10.54
N ILE A 623 24.75 -8.35 -11.46
CA ILE A 623 24.74 -8.05 -12.90
C ILE A 623 23.31 -8.09 -13.43
N THR A 624 22.53 -9.11 -13.09
CA THR A 624 21.13 -9.22 -13.55
C THR A 624 20.29 -8.05 -13.03
N ARG A 625 20.42 -7.67 -11.75
CA ARG A 625 19.75 -6.50 -11.17
C ARG A 625 20.13 -5.19 -11.88
N ARG A 626 21.42 -4.97 -12.15
CA ARG A 626 21.86 -3.76 -12.87
C ARG A 626 21.36 -3.75 -14.31
N MET A 627 21.41 -4.89 -15.01
CA MET A 627 21.08 -4.96 -16.45
C MET A 627 19.58 -5.17 -16.75
N SER A 628 18.76 -5.56 -15.77
CA SER A 628 17.31 -5.73 -15.94
C SER A 628 16.51 -4.43 -16.11
N GLY A 629 17.16 -3.28 -15.92
CA GLY A 629 16.54 -1.96 -16.03
C GLY A 629 15.33 -1.82 -15.11
N GLN A 630 15.53 -1.91 -13.80
CA GLN A 630 14.47 -1.96 -12.77
C GLN A 630 13.54 -3.17 -12.90
N PHE A 631 14.09 -4.34 -13.25
CA PHE A 631 13.33 -5.58 -13.47
C PHE A 631 12.25 -5.50 -14.56
N SER A 632 12.25 -4.46 -15.41
CA SER A 632 11.34 -4.28 -16.57
C SER A 632 11.70 -5.13 -17.80
N MET A 633 12.39 -6.25 -17.58
CA MET A 633 12.86 -7.17 -18.62
C MET A 633 12.55 -8.60 -18.17
N PRO A 634 11.50 -9.26 -18.70
CA PRO A 634 11.05 -10.56 -18.23
C PRO A 634 12.15 -11.62 -18.13
N ASP A 635 12.98 -11.81 -19.15
CA ASP A 635 14.08 -12.79 -19.16
C ASP A 635 15.11 -12.57 -18.04
N ALA A 636 15.36 -11.31 -17.68
CA ALA A 636 16.28 -10.95 -16.59
C ALA A 636 15.61 -11.09 -15.22
N LEU A 637 14.32 -10.76 -15.10
CA LEU A 637 13.54 -11.00 -13.90
C LEU A 637 13.43 -12.50 -13.62
N GLU A 638 13.07 -13.32 -14.61
CA GLU A 638 13.01 -14.78 -14.49
C GLU A 638 14.37 -15.37 -14.06
N PHE A 639 15.46 -14.93 -14.69
CA PHE A 639 16.80 -15.40 -14.31
C PHE A 639 17.22 -14.95 -12.91
N TYR A 640 16.91 -13.70 -12.50
CA TYR A 640 17.17 -13.22 -11.15
C TYR A 640 16.38 -14.02 -10.11
N MET A 641 15.08 -14.21 -10.32
CA MET A 641 14.22 -15.01 -9.44
C MET A 641 14.68 -16.46 -9.37
N LYS A 642 15.14 -17.05 -10.48
CA LYS A 642 15.73 -18.38 -10.52
C LYS A 642 17.00 -18.46 -9.66
N VAL A 643 17.98 -17.58 -9.87
CA VAL A 643 19.24 -17.60 -9.10
C VAL A 643 18.98 -17.32 -7.62
N ALA A 644 18.07 -16.41 -7.29
CA ALA A 644 17.67 -16.12 -5.90
C ALA A 644 17.04 -17.35 -5.24
N ARG A 645 16.11 -18.05 -5.91
CA ARG A 645 15.49 -19.29 -5.41
C ARG A 645 16.48 -20.45 -5.28
N GLU A 646 17.30 -20.70 -6.30
CA GLU A 646 18.26 -21.82 -6.32
C GLU A 646 19.41 -21.65 -5.31
N THR A 647 19.72 -20.43 -4.89
CA THR A 647 20.88 -20.14 -4.01
C THR A 647 20.55 -19.53 -2.65
N GLY A 648 19.33 -19.04 -2.44
CA GLY A 648 18.92 -18.32 -1.22
C GLY A 648 19.69 -17.02 -0.97
N LYS A 649 20.42 -16.49 -1.97
CA LYS A 649 21.23 -15.27 -1.83
C LYS A 649 20.43 -14.01 -2.10
N SER A 650 20.77 -12.95 -1.38
CA SER A 650 20.24 -11.59 -1.55
C SER A 650 21.37 -10.57 -1.73
N LEU A 651 21.05 -9.46 -2.40
CA LEU A 651 21.90 -8.27 -2.51
C LEU A 651 21.60 -7.23 -1.42
N ALA A 652 20.50 -7.39 -0.68
CA ALA A 652 20.11 -6.48 0.39
C ALA A 652 21.15 -6.50 1.51
N ARG A 653 21.43 -5.33 2.11
CA ARG A 653 22.37 -5.18 3.22
C ARG A 653 21.77 -4.36 4.33
N TRP A 654 21.89 -4.88 5.55
CA TRP A 654 21.52 -4.17 6.77
C TRP A 654 22.30 -2.86 6.88
N LYS A 655 21.64 -1.84 7.41
CA LYS A 655 22.22 -0.55 7.77
C LYS A 655 21.92 -0.27 9.24
N VAL A 656 22.84 0.37 9.96
CA VAL A 656 22.54 0.84 11.32
C VAL A 656 21.73 2.13 11.21
N ALA A 657 20.55 2.17 11.82
CA ALA A 657 19.64 3.33 11.74
C ALA A 657 19.95 4.39 12.82
N TYR A 658 20.48 3.98 13.97
CA TYR A 658 21.00 4.88 15.00
C TYR A 658 22.48 5.17 14.74
N ASN A 659 22.86 6.44 14.66
CA ASN A 659 24.23 6.82 14.27
C ASN A 659 25.31 6.55 15.36
N GLU A 660 24.89 6.12 16.55
CA GLU A 660 25.73 5.81 17.72
C GLU A 660 26.37 7.01 18.44
N PHE A 661 25.98 8.24 18.11
CA PHE A 661 26.43 9.49 18.74
C PHE A 661 25.28 10.30 19.35
N ASN A 662 24.20 10.52 18.60
CA ASN A 662 23.06 11.36 18.98
C ASN A 662 21.76 10.86 18.28
N LEU A 663 20.64 11.52 18.55
CA LEU A 663 19.33 11.19 17.95
C LEU A 663 19.07 11.92 16.61
N ASP A 664 20.09 12.35 15.88
CA ASP A 664 19.90 12.99 14.57
C ASP A 664 19.22 12.01 13.59
N GLY A 665 18.12 12.45 12.96
CA GLY A 665 17.27 11.60 12.12
C GLY A 665 16.26 10.74 12.90
N TRP A 666 15.97 11.11 14.15
CA TRP A 666 14.93 10.52 14.98
C TRP A 666 14.06 11.59 15.64
N SER A 667 12.75 11.34 15.71
CA SER A 667 11.75 12.23 16.30
C SER A 667 10.91 11.54 17.38
N SER A 668 10.67 12.23 18.50
CA SER A 668 9.81 11.76 19.59
C SER A 668 8.95 12.91 20.12
N THR A 669 7.76 12.58 20.62
CA THR A 669 6.83 13.51 21.28
C THR A 669 7.13 13.71 22.77
N SER A 670 8.30 13.28 23.25
CA SER A 670 8.67 13.38 24.66
C SER A 670 10.19 13.28 24.86
N LYS A 671 10.64 13.65 26.07
CA LYS A 671 12.02 13.43 26.56
C LYS A 671 12.27 12.00 27.07
N ALA A 672 11.42 11.03 26.70
CA ALA A 672 11.53 9.64 27.15
C ALA A 672 12.73 8.88 26.53
N TYR A 673 13.43 9.46 25.57
CA TYR A 673 14.56 8.85 24.89
C TYR A 673 15.80 9.73 24.93
N GLN A 674 16.97 9.11 25.19
CA GLN A 674 18.25 9.80 25.12
C GLN A 674 19.34 8.92 24.49
N ALA A 675 20.25 9.57 23.76
CA ALA A 675 21.45 8.94 23.23
C ALA A 675 22.42 8.60 24.38
N TYR A 676 22.79 7.33 24.52
CA TYR A 676 23.72 6.83 25.54
C TYR A 676 24.88 6.09 24.88
N GLY A 677 25.70 6.84 24.14
CA GLY A 677 26.76 6.31 23.28
C GLY A 677 26.19 5.36 22.23
N LYS A 678 26.73 4.15 22.11
CA LYS A 678 26.26 3.10 21.17
C LYS A 678 24.87 2.51 21.48
N MET A 679 24.12 3.10 22.40
CA MET A 679 22.81 2.63 22.85
C MET A 679 21.85 3.82 22.89
N ILE A 680 20.56 3.55 22.76
CA ILE A 680 19.49 4.49 23.13
C ILE A 680 18.94 4.01 24.47
N GLU A 681 18.88 4.89 25.44
CA GLU A 681 18.12 4.67 26.67
C GLU A 681 16.70 5.18 26.45
N GLY A 682 15.70 4.36 26.80
CA GLY A 682 14.29 4.70 26.75
C GLY A 682 13.65 4.53 28.13
N GLY A 683 12.77 5.44 28.52
CA GLY A 683 11.95 5.23 29.71
C GLY A 683 10.86 6.28 29.89
N VAL A 684 9.64 5.82 30.14
CA VAL A 684 8.51 6.68 30.50
C VAL A 684 8.46 6.82 32.03
N ALA A 685 8.35 8.05 32.51
CA ALA A 685 8.03 8.32 33.91
C ALA A 685 6.54 8.03 34.16
N GLU A 686 6.20 7.44 35.31
CA GLU A 686 4.81 7.23 35.70
C GLU A 686 4.11 8.57 35.90
N ASP A 687 3.09 8.86 35.08
CA ASP A 687 2.24 10.04 35.22
C ASP A 687 0.86 9.64 35.75
N PRO A 688 0.53 9.91 37.03
CA PRO A 688 -0.75 9.50 37.61
C PRO A 688 -1.96 10.27 37.04
N THR A 689 -1.75 11.30 36.21
CA THR A 689 -2.84 12.04 35.55
C THR A 689 -3.29 11.38 34.24
N ILE A 690 -2.43 10.56 33.63
CA ILE A 690 -2.77 9.79 32.42
C ILE A 690 -3.49 8.51 32.83
N ALA A 691 -4.82 8.55 32.81
CA ALA A 691 -5.69 7.43 33.13
C ALA A 691 -5.50 6.25 32.15
N THR A 692 -4.68 5.27 32.52
CA THR A 692 -4.60 3.98 31.83
C THR A 692 -5.72 3.06 32.26
N GLY A 693 -6.45 2.48 31.30
CA GLY A 693 -7.37 1.37 31.57
C GLY A 693 -6.64 0.16 32.16
N ALA A 694 -7.37 -0.73 32.83
CA ALA A 694 -6.79 -1.96 33.38
C ALA A 694 -6.14 -2.81 32.26
N GLY A 695 -4.82 -2.99 32.32
CA GLY A 695 -4.04 -3.70 31.30
C GLY A 695 -3.45 -2.82 30.20
N GLN A 696 -3.73 -1.51 30.18
CA GLN A 696 -3.05 -0.55 29.30
C GLN A 696 -1.80 0.02 29.96
N PHE A 697 -0.80 0.37 29.15
CA PHE A 697 0.48 0.91 29.59
C PHE A 697 0.66 2.34 29.07
N GLN A 698 1.32 3.19 29.86
CA GLN A 698 1.84 4.46 29.37
C GLN A 698 3.05 4.17 28.49
N THR A 699 2.97 4.55 27.21
CA THR A 699 4.00 4.28 26.21
C THR A 699 4.43 5.54 25.48
N GLN A 700 5.70 5.63 25.13
CA GLN A 700 6.25 6.66 24.24
C GLN A 700 6.96 6.01 23.06
N GLU A 701 6.99 6.73 21.95
CA GLU A 701 7.55 6.30 20.66
C GLU A 701 8.74 7.18 20.28
N LEU A 702 9.75 6.57 19.64
CA LEU A 702 10.85 7.26 18.96
C LEU A 702 10.86 6.78 17.52
N ALA A 703 10.37 7.61 16.60
CA ALA A 703 10.33 7.30 15.18
C ALA A 703 11.65 7.70 14.49
N CYS A 704 12.06 6.95 13.48
CA CYS A 704 13.12 7.37 12.57
C CYS A 704 12.53 8.28 11.48
N ASP A 705 13.26 9.33 11.09
CA ASP A 705 12.85 10.30 10.08
C ASP A 705 13.06 9.76 8.65
N VAL A 706 12.71 8.49 8.45
CA VAL A 706 12.75 7.76 7.18
C VAL A 706 11.43 7.01 7.04
N THR A 707 10.75 7.20 5.92
CA THR A 707 9.54 6.45 5.55
C THR A 707 9.89 5.40 4.50
N PHE A 708 9.16 4.28 4.52
CA PHE A 708 9.21 3.28 3.45
C PHE A 708 7.85 3.05 2.82
N ASP A 709 7.85 3.10 1.49
CA ASP A 709 6.73 2.72 0.62
C ASP A 709 6.86 1.26 0.14
N ALA A 710 7.93 0.58 0.59
CA ALA A 710 8.48 -0.70 0.13
C ALA A 710 8.65 -1.70 1.28
N ASP A 711 8.99 -2.95 0.95
CA ASP A 711 9.28 -4.00 1.92
C ASP A 711 10.55 -3.71 2.73
N PHE A 712 10.55 -4.01 4.02
CA PHE A 712 11.68 -3.73 4.92
C PHE A 712 11.80 -4.75 6.05
N SER A 713 12.97 -4.80 6.67
CA SER A 713 13.14 -5.48 7.97
C SER A 713 13.73 -4.52 9.00
N LEU A 714 13.27 -4.60 10.24
CA LEU A 714 13.75 -3.81 11.37
C LEU A 714 14.16 -4.76 12.50
N GLU A 715 15.38 -4.60 13.04
CA GLU A 715 15.92 -5.41 14.13
C GLU A 715 16.50 -4.49 15.21
N ALA A 716 16.31 -4.83 16.48
CA ALA A 716 17.05 -4.22 17.59
C ALA A 716 17.36 -5.24 18.69
N GLU A 717 18.51 -5.05 19.34
CA GLU A 717 18.81 -5.70 20.61
C GLU A 717 18.28 -4.83 21.76
N MET A 718 17.59 -5.46 22.70
CA MET A 718 16.74 -4.87 23.72
C MET A 718 17.08 -5.42 25.10
N ARG A 719 17.06 -4.58 26.14
CA ARG A 719 17.26 -5.01 27.53
C ARG A 719 16.41 -4.19 28.51
N PHE A 720 15.66 -4.88 29.34
CA PHE A 720 14.91 -4.32 30.47
C PHE A 720 15.83 -4.04 31.67
N GLU A 721 15.57 -2.96 32.40
CA GLU A 721 15.93 -2.85 33.82
C GLU A 721 14.74 -3.30 34.70
N PRO A 722 14.94 -3.59 36.01
CA PRO A 722 13.93 -4.24 36.85
C PRO A 722 12.58 -3.51 37.03
N ASN A 723 12.49 -2.23 36.68
CA ASN A 723 11.28 -1.40 36.78
C ASN A 723 10.56 -1.22 35.43
N ALA A 724 11.09 -1.76 34.33
CA ALA A 724 10.50 -1.59 33.01
C ALA A 724 9.14 -2.31 32.90
N SER A 725 8.18 -1.73 32.17
CA SER A 725 6.86 -2.34 31.92
C SER A 725 6.81 -3.09 30.60
N LEU A 726 7.30 -2.48 29.51
CA LEU A 726 7.41 -3.07 28.17
C LEU A 726 8.47 -2.35 27.32
N MET A 727 8.92 -2.98 26.24
CA MET A 727 9.69 -2.34 25.17
C MET A 727 9.52 -3.09 23.85
N GLY A 728 9.68 -2.41 22.71
CA GLY A 728 9.46 -3.02 21.40
C GLY A 728 9.85 -2.17 20.19
N LEU A 729 9.39 -2.61 19.03
CA LEU A 729 9.51 -1.92 17.73
C LEU A 729 8.14 -1.38 17.31
N CYS A 730 8.10 -0.19 16.72
CA CYS A 730 6.90 0.36 16.08
C CYS A 730 7.09 0.49 14.55
N PHE A 731 6.00 0.41 13.80
CA PHE A 731 5.96 0.41 12.34
C PHE A 731 4.57 0.82 11.82
N GLY A 732 4.46 1.14 10.53
CA GLY A 732 3.22 1.67 9.93
C GLY A 732 2.73 2.97 10.56
N ARG A 733 3.62 3.72 11.24
CA ARG A 733 3.26 4.93 11.99
C ARG A 733 2.79 6.02 11.03
N LYS A 734 1.59 6.53 11.27
CA LYS A 734 0.98 7.66 10.55
C LYS A 734 1.20 8.97 11.32
N ASP A 735 0.90 8.94 12.62
CA ASP A 735 1.14 10.02 13.58
C ASP A 735 1.49 9.42 14.97
N ALA A 736 1.50 10.25 16.02
CA ALA A 736 1.76 9.80 17.39
C ALA A 736 0.58 9.05 18.06
N GLN A 737 -0.55 8.88 17.37
CA GLN A 737 -1.77 8.24 17.88
C GLN A 737 -2.16 6.99 17.06
N ASN A 738 -1.53 6.78 15.91
CA ASN A 738 -1.86 5.72 14.96
C ASN A 738 -0.58 5.01 14.47
N THR A 739 -0.34 3.80 14.97
CA THR A 739 0.85 2.99 14.69
C THR A 739 0.61 1.51 15.03
N HIS A 740 1.41 0.61 14.45
CA HIS A 740 1.51 -0.76 14.89
C HIS A 740 2.78 -0.96 15.72
N ALA A 741 2.75 -1.92 16.64
CA ALA A 741 3.90 -2.26 17.46
C ALA A 741 3.99 -3.76 17.74
N VAL A 742 5.22 -4.27 17.83
CA VAL A 742 5.53 -5.56 18.45
C VAL A 742 6.27 -5.26 19.74
N VAL A 743 5.68 -5.61 20.87
CA VAL A 743 6.20 -5.28 22.21
C VAL A 743 6.48 -6.54 23.03
N LEU A 744 7.57 -6.49 23.79
CA LEU A 744 7.98 -7.49 24.76
C LEU A 744 7.68 -6.98 26.17
N HIS A 745 7.23 -7.89 27.04
CA HIS A 745 7.04 -7.66 28.46
C HIS A 745 8.07 -8.44 29.28
N PRO A 746 8.65 -7.88 30.36
CA PRO A 746 9.65 -8.57 31.18
C PRO A 746 9.09 -9.81 31.90
N LYS A 747 7.76 -9.96 31.94
CA LYS A 747 7.06 -11.14 32.48
C LYS A 747 7.07 -12.35 31.54
N GLY A 748 7.63 -12.24 30.34
CA GLY A 748 7.64 -13.33 29.35
C GLY A 748 6.44 -13.32 28.41
N TYR A 749 6.01 -12.14 27.96
CA TYR A 749 4.94 -12.01 26.95
C TYR A 749 5.42 -11.19 25.75
N LEU A 750 4.85 -11.49 24.59
CA LEU A 750 4.97 -10.72 23.36
C LEU A 750 3.55 -10.38 22.91
N ASP A 751 3.30 -9.09 22.68
CA ASP A 751 2.06 -8.61 22.07
C ASP A 751 2.36 -8.02 20.70
N ILE A 752 1.46 -8.26 19.75
CA ILE A 752 1.36 -7.44 18.55
C ILE A 752 0.14 -6.55 18.71
N SER A 753 0.34 -5.23 18.69
CA SER A 753 -0.67 -4.25 19.07
C SER A 753 -0.81 -3.16 18.01
N THR A 754 -1.99 -2.55 17.95
CA THR A 754 -2.30 -1.41 17.10
C THR A 754 -2.84 -0.28 17.94
N LYS A 755 -2.26 0.91 17.78
CA LYS A 755 -2.75 2.16 18.33
C LYS A 755 -3.66 2.79 17.29
N ASN A 756 -4.90 3.10 17.65
CA ASN A 756 -5.86 3.82 16.80
C ASN A 756 -6.41 4.99 17.61
N GLY A 757 -6.22 6.23 17.14
CA GLY A 757 -6.64 7.43 17.88
C GLY A 757 -6.11 7.52 19.32
N GLY A 758 -4.96 6.89 19.60
CA GLY A 758 -4.33 6.82 20.91
C GLY A 758 -4.70 5.60 21.75
N VAL A 759 -5.72 4.85 21.36
CA VAL A 759 -6.17 3.64 22.06
C VAL A 759 -5.41 2.42 21.53
N TRP A 760 -4.78 1.66 22.43
CA TRP A 760 -4.14 0.39 22.09
C TRP A 760 -5.13 -0.76 22.06
N THR A 761 -5.17 -1.49 20.94
CA THR A 761 -5.84 -2.78 20.76
C THR A 761 -4.78 -3.86 20.55
N ILE A 762 -4.82 -4.92 21.34
CA ILE A 762 -3.94 -6.09 21.20
C ILE A 762 -4.51 -6.99 20.10
N ARG A 763 -3.72 -7.30 19.07
CA ARG A 763 -4.08 -8.21 17.95
C ARG A 763 -3.57 -9.64 18.16
N ASP A 764 -2.45 -9.80 18.87
CA ASP A 764 -1.90 -11.10 19.28
C ASP A 764 -1.32 -10.94 20.69
N HIS A 765 -1.54 -11.92 21.57
CA HIS A 765 -0.93 -12.00 22.90
C HIS A 765 -0.42 -13.43 23.12
N ARG A 766 0.88 -13.58 23.41
CA ARG A 766 1.48 -14.91 23.62
C ARG A 766 2.60 -14.90 24.65
N SER A 767 2.74 -16.04 25.31
CA SER A 767 3.88 -16.30 26.21
C SER A 767 5.14 -16.57 25.39
N VAL A 768 6.26 -15.96 25.77
CA VAL A 768 7.58 -16.12 25.15
C VAL A 768 8.67 -16.22 26.21
N LYS A 769 9.82 -16.82 25.87
CA LYS A 769 10.96 -16.93 26.78
C LYS A 769 11.81 -15.67 26.70
N ILE A 770 11.81 -14.91 27.79
CA ILE A 770 12.62 -13.71 28.00
C ILE A 770 13.47 -13.92 29.26
N ASP A 771 14.69 -13.40 29.26
CA ASP A 771 15.56 -13.34 30.43
C ASP A 771 16.15 -11.94 30.62
N SER A 772 17.02 -11.76 31.61
CA SER A 772 17.65 -10.47 31.93
C SER A 772 18.81 -10.07 31.00
N SER A 773 19.10 -10.88 29.98
CA SER A 773 20.11 -10.57 28.97
C SER A 773 19.54 -9.71 27.83
N TRP A 774 20.33 -9.51 26.77
CA TRP A 774 19.89 -8.74 25.60
C TRP A 774 19.04 -9.64 24.70
N GLN A 775 17.74 -9.34 24.63
CA GLN A 775 16.81 -9.98 23.70
C GLN A 775 16.95 -9.34 22.32
N LYS A 776 16.89 -10.11 21.25
CA LYS A 776 16.91 -9.58 19.89
C LYS A 776 15.52 -9.73 19.25
N LEU A 777 14.85 -8.61 19.01
CA LEU A 777 13.56 -8.58 18.32
C LEU A 777 13.78 -8.12 16.88
N ARG A 778 13.21 -8.86 15.92
CA ARG A 778 13.18 -8.50 14.50
C ARG A 778 11.76 -8.62 13.97
N ILE A 779 11.37 -7.67 13.14
CA ILE A 779 10.18 -7.73 12.29
C ILE A 779 10.61 -7.67 10.82
N ASP A 780 10.02 -8.53 10.00
CA ASP A 780 10.09 -8.46 8.54
C ASP A 780 8.71 -8.06 8.02
N VAL A 781 8.66 -7.00 7.22
CA VAL A 781 7.44 -6.49 6.57
C VAL A 781 7.60 -6.71 5.07
N VAL A 782 6.76 -7.58 4.52
CA VAL A 782 6.78 -7.98 3.10
C VAL A 782 5.34 -7.92 2.59
N GLU A 783 5.08 -7.09 1.58
CA GLU A 783 3.73 -6.75 1.14
C GLU A 783 2.85 -6.27 2.32
N ASP A 784 1.83 -7.02 2.72
CA ASP A 784 0.96 -6.76 3.87
C ASP A 784 1.22 -7.71 5.06
N SER A 785 2.26 -8.53 4.99
CA SER A 785 2.57 -9.55 6.00
C SER A 785 3.70 -9.11 6.92
N VAL A 786 3.54 -9.39 8.22
CA VAL A 786 4.51 -9.09 9.28
C VAL A 786 4.98 -10.41 9.91
N ASP A 787 6.24 -10.76 9.70
CA ASP A 787 6.88 -11.90 10.35
C ASP A 787 7.72 -11.43 11.53
N VAL A 788 7.58 -12.10 12.68
CA VAL A 788 8.18 -11.71 13.95
C VAL A 788 9.16 -12.78 14.41
N TYR A 789 10.39 -12.35 14.73
CA TYR A 789 11.46 -13.19 15.23
C TYR A 789 11.97 -12.68 16.58
N LEU A 790 12.17 -13.59 17.53
CA LEU A 790 12.75 -13.30 18.85
C LEU A 790 13.95 -14.23 19.08
N ASN A 791 15.12 -13.65 19.34
CA ASN A 791 16.38 -14.38 19.55
C ASN A 791 16.68 -15.37 18.40
N ASP A 792 16.56 -14.88 17.17
CA ASP A 792 16.72 -15.63 15.90
C ASP A 792 15.70 -16.75 15.66
N ARG A 793 14.70 -16.94 16.54
CA ARG A 793 13.60 -17.89 16.33
C ARG A 793 12.37 -17.21 15.77
N TYR A 794 11.76 -17.83 14.79
CA TYR A 794 10.46 -17.42 14.27
C TYR A 794 9.35 -17.65 15.31
N ILE A 795 8.55 -16.62 15.54
CA ILE A 795 7.47 -16.60 16.53
C ILE A 795 6.09 -16.57 15.88
N ARG A 796 5.90 -15.75 14.83
CA ARG A 796 4.57 -15.45 14.28
C ARG A 796 4.67 -14.83 12.89
N SER A 797 3.76 -15.19 11.99
CA SER A 797 3.40 -14.44 10.78
C SER A 797 1.99 -13.91 10.99
N MET A 798 1.77 -12.63 10.69
CA MET A 798 0.44 -12.02 10.74
C MET A 798 0.21 -11.17 9.51
N LYS A 799 -0.87 -11.43 8.78
CA LYS A 799 -1.32 -10.61 7.66
C LYS A 799 -2.09 -9.41 8.19
N MET A 800 -1.68 -8.21 7.78
CA MET A 800 -2.29 -6.94 8.13
C MET A 800 -3.43 -6.62 7.16
N PRO A 801 -4.32 -5.65 7.48
CA PRO A 801 -5.47 -5.33 6.63
C PRO A 801 -5.10 -4.93 5.19
N SER A 802 -3.98 -4.22 5.01
CA SER A 802 -3.46 -3.79 3.72
C SER A 802 -1.96 -3.46 3.80
N ARG A 803 -1.30 -3.33 2.64
CA ARG A 803 0.08 -2.81 2.55
C ARG A 803 0.19 -1.38 3.11
N ASP A 804 -0.85 -0.57 2.90
CA ASP A 804 -0.92 0.77 3.46
C ASP A 804 -1.01 0.79 4.99
N SER A 805 -1.54 -0.24 5.64
CA SER A 805 -1.48 -0.38 7.11
C SER A 805 -0.03 -0.43 7.61
N VAL A 806 0.89 -1.09 6.87
CA VAL A 806 2.29 -1.28 7.31
C VAL A 806 3.28 -0.24 6.76
N ARG A 807 2.91 0.49 5.70
CA ARG A 807 3.65 1.65 5.17
C ARG A 807 3.66 2.82 6.15
N GLY A 808 4.77 3.57 6.17
CA GLY A 808 4.91 4.79 6.96
C GLY A 808 6.25 4.86 7.68
N ALA A 809 6.27 5.53 8.83
CA ALA A 809 7.45 5.58 9.69
C ALA A 809 7.54 4.34 10.59
N PHE A 810 8.75 4.08 11.08
CA PHE A 810 9.09 2.98 11.98
C PHE A 810 9.98 3.48 13.11
N GLY A 811 10.20 2.67 14.14
CA GLY A 811 11.06 3.06 15.25
C GLY A 811 10.96 2.18 16.48
N LEU A 812 11.12 2.80 17.64
CA LEU A 812 11.14 2.15 18.95
C LEU A 812 9.92 2.57 19.78
N ILE A 813 9.47 1.70 20.67
CA ILE A 813 8.42 1.99 21.66
C ILE A 813 8.83 1.47 23.04
N THR A 814 8.70 2.29 24.07
CA THR A 814 9.01 1.95 25.48
C THR A 814 7.82 2.26 26.38
N GLY A 815 7.67 1.46 27.43
CA GLY A 815 6.74 1.71 28.52
C GLY A 815 7.37 2.45 29.70
N GLN A 816 6.72 2.35 30.86
CA GLN A 816 7.21 2.86 32.13
C GLN A 816 8.52 2.18 32.55
N GLY A 817 9.35 2.88 33.31
CA GLY A 817 10.66 2.38 33.75
C GLY A 817 11.73 2.40 32.67
N THR A 818 12.93 1.90 32.96
CA THR A 818 14.11 2.09 32.08
C THR A 818 14.41 0.86 31.23
N CYS A 819 14.67 1.09 29.94
CA CYS A 819 15.13 0.07 29.00
C CYS A 819 16.26 0.59 28.10
N TYR A 820 16.95 -0.32 27.42
CA TYR A 820 18.05 0.01 26.53
C TYR A 820 17.94 -0.71 25.19
N TYR A 821 18.16 0.04 24.12
CA TYR A 821 18.25 -0.47 22.75
C TYR A 821 19.67 -0.31 22.22
N ARG A 822 20.12 -1.25 21.40
CA ARG A 822 21.39 -1.15 20.65
C ARG A 822 21.29 -1.96 19.37
N ASN A 823 22.28 -1.81 18.48
CA ASN A 823 22.30 -2.51 17.19
C ASN A 823 20.95 -2.36 16.46
N ILE A 824 20.40 -1.14 16.45
CA ILE A 824 19.13 -0.84 15.77
C ILE A 824 19.44 -0.81 14.27
N ARG A 825 18.94 -1.81 13.55
CA ARG A 825 19.32 -2.13 12.17
C ARG A 825 18.09 -2.16 11.28
N LEU A 826 18.30 -1.78 10.04
CA LEU A 826 17.27 -1.60 9.04
C LEU A 826 17.72 -2.21 7.70
N LEU A 827 16.88 -3.06 7.12
CA LEU A 827 17.06 -3.67 5.81
C LEU A 827 15.99 -3.09 4.88
N ALA A 828 16.23 -1.91 4.33
CA ALA A 828 15.38 -1.34 3.30
C ALA A 828 15.60 -2.09 1.98
N ARG A 829 14.53 -2.63 1.38
CA ARG A 829 14.57 -3.25 0.05
C ARG A 829 14.04 -2.27 -1.01
N ASP A 830 14.38 -2.52 -2.26
CA ASP A 830 13.78 -1.78 -3.39
C ASP A 830 12.35 -2.32 -3.60
N PRO A 831 11.31 -1.47 -3.75
CA PRO A 831 9.93 -1.94 -3.87
C PRO A 831 9.68 -2.86 -5.07
N HIS A 832 10.58 -2.86 -6.06
CA HIS A 832 10.49 -3.72 -7.25
C HIS A 832 11.43 -4.94 -7.21
N ASP A 833 12.23 -5.11 -6.17
CA ASP A 833 13.12 -6.27 -6.02
C ASP A 833 12.34 -7.48 -5.47
N PRO A 834 12.15 -8.56 -6.26
CA PRO A 834 11.41 -9.74 -5.81
C PRO A 834 12.15 -10.52 -4.71
N ALA A 835 13.42 -10.19 -4.40
CA ALA A 835 14.19 -10.86 -3.36
C ALA A 835 13.49 -10.85 -2.00
N ALA A 836 12.75 -9.80 -1.62
CA ALA A 836 11.97 -9.76 -0.37
C ALA A 836 11.02 -10.95 -0.24
N ARG A 837 10.30 -11.21 -1.33
CA ARG A 837 9.22 -12.21 -1.41
C ARG A 837 9.79 -13.61 -1.56
N ILE A 838 10.90 -13.76 -2.29
CA ILE A 838 11.64 -15.02 -2.42
C ILE A 838 12.37 -15.38 -1.12
N GLU A 839 13.00 -14.43 -0.44
CA GLU A 839 13.59 -14.62 0.89
C GLU A 839 12.53 -15.12 1.87
N ARG A 840 11.34 -14.52 1.86
CA ARG A 840 10.21 -14.95 2.68
C ARG A 840 9.68 -16.33 2.28
N GLU A 841 9.47 -16.59 0.99
CA GLU A 841 9.08 -17.90 0.44
C GLU A 841 10.01 -19.01 0.95
N LEU A 842 11.33 -18.84 0.76
CA LEU A 842 12.36 -19.77 1.20
C LEU A 842 12.45 -19.89 2.74
N ALA A 843 12.32 -18.79 3.48
CA ALA A 843 12.31 -18.81 4.93
C ALA A 843 11.11 -19.59 5.48
N MET A 844 9.91 -19.39 4.92
CA MET A 844 8.71 -20.12 5.30
C MET A 844 8.78 -21.60 4.92
N GLU A 845 9.38 -21.94 3.76
CA GLU A 845 9.71 -23.34 3.42
C GLU A 845 10.69 -23.96 4.41
N ALA A 846 11.73 -23.24 4.82
CA ALA A 846 12.71 -23.72 5.79
C ALA A 846 12.07 -23.95 7.16
N LEU A 847 11.25 -23.01 7.63
CA LEU A 847 10.47 -23.10 8.88
C LEU A 847 9.43 -24.23 8.88
N ALA A 848 8.90 -24.59 7.71
CA ALA A 848 8.03 -25.76 7.55
C ALA A 848 8.80 -27.09 7.60
N ARG A 849 10.09 -27.10 7.27
CA ARG A 849 10.95 -28.29 7.22
C ARG A 849 11.76 -28.52 8.50
N ASP A 850 12.22 -27.46 9.16
CA ASP A 850 13.05 -27.53 10.37
C ASP A 850 12.34 -26.90 11.58
N GLU A 851 12.04 -27.73 12.58
CA GLU A 851 11.35 -27.29 13.79
C GLU A 851 12.24 -26.50 14.77
N ILE A 852 13.56 -26.45 14.54
CA ILE A 852 14.53 -25.79 15.43
C ILE A 852 14.53 -24.26 15.22
N GLU A 853 14.24 -23.82 14.00
CA GLU A 853 14.22 -22.41 13.58
C GLU A 853 12.96 -21.64 14.06
N ARG A 854 11.95 -22.37 14.56
CA ARG A 854 10.68 -21.83 15.10
C ARG A 854 10.58 -22.05 16.61
N ASP A 855 9.80 -21.21 17.31
CA ASP A 855 9.51 -21.51 18.72
C ASP A 855 8.63 -22.78 18.83
N PRO A 856 8.92 -23.72 19.75
CA PRO A 856 8.36 -25.07 19.70
C PRO A 856 6.82 -25.14 19.64
N GLY A 857 6.33 -25.80 18.59
CA GLY A 857 4.89 -25.97 18.34
C GLY A 857 4.20 -24.71 17.83
N THR A 858 4.92 -23.76 17.25
CA THR A 858 4.38 -22.65 16.43
C THR A 858 4.10 -23.14 15.01
N PHE A 859 2.93 -22.85 14.46
CA PHE A 859 2.51 -23.25 13.11
C PHE A 859 2.03 -22.08 12.24
N SER A 860 1.97 -20.87 12.79
CA SER A 860 1.63 -19.64 12.08
C SER A 860 2.32 -19.52 10.72
N GLY A 861 1.56 -19.24 9.67
CA GLY A 861 2.03 -19.06 8.29
C GLY A 861 2.45 -20.34 7.56
N ILE A 862 2.34 -21.51 8.19
CA ILE A 862 2.69 -22.82 7.60
C ILE A 862 1.57 -23.84 7.87
N GLN A 863 1.62 -25.00 7.21
CA GLN A 863 0.66 -26.08 7.46
C GLN A 863 1.02 -26.81 8.77
N PRO A 864 0.04 -27.09 9.66
CA PRO A 864 0.32 -27.80 10.91
C PRO A 864 0.35 -29.33 10.70
N PRO A 865 0.91 -30.11 11.64
CA PRO A 865 0.93 -31.57 11.55
C PRO A 865 -0.47 -32.19 11.47
N GLU A 866 -0.63 -33.20 10.63
CA GLU A 866 -1.91 -33.93 10.50
C GLU A 866 -2.37 -34.52 11.85
N ILE A 867 -3.68 -34.43 12.12
CA ILE A 867 -4.24 -34.84 13.41
C ILE A 867 -4.35 -36.36 13.50
N LYS A 868 -4.04 -36.91 14.68
CA LYS A 868 -4.17 -38.33 14.99
C LYS A 868 -5.15 -38.51 16.13
N VAL A 869 -6.36 -38.90 15.75
CA VAL A 869 -7.47 -39.14 16.67
C VAL A 869 -7.65 -40.65 16.84
N GLY A 870 -7.66 -41.13 18.08
CA GLY A 870 -7.87 -42.55 18.38
C GLY A 870 -9.35 -42.94 18.34
N GLN A 871 -10.23 -42.00 18.72
CA GLN A 871 -11.68 -42.17 18.71
C GLN A 871 -12.36 -40.80 18.62
N TRP A 872 -13.38 -40.67 17.76
CA TRP A 872 -14.31 -39.55 17.79
C TRP A 872 -15.49 -39.88 18.71
N ILE A 873 -15.85 -38.93 19.58
CA ILE A 873 -16.93 -39.02 20.57
C ILE A 873 -18.22 -38.39 20.00
N GLN A 874 -18.04 -37.33 19.22
CA GLN A 874 -19.09 -36.58 18.55
C GLN A 874 -18.62 -36.24 17.12
N GLY A 875 -19.54 -36.25 16.15
CA GLY A 875 -19.24 -35.93 14.75
C GLY A 875 -18.54 -37.05 13.96
N GLU A 876 -18.21 -36.74 12.71
CA GLU A 876 -17.45 -37.63 11.82
C GLU A 876 -15.93 -37.44 11.98
N SER A 877 -15.12 -38.18 11.21
CA SER A 877 -13.66 -38.25 11.34
C SER A 877 -12.92 -37.61 10.14
N PRO A 878 -12.89 -36.27 10.01
CA PRO A 878 -12.14 -35.61 8.95
C PRO A 878 -10.63 -35.65 9.20
N LEU A 879 -9.86 -35.76 8.13
CA LEU A 879 -8.44 -35.36 8.11
C LEU A 879 -8.32 -33.84 7.84
N LEU A 880 -7.28 -33.16 8.34
CA LEU A 880 -7.05 -31.76 7.99
C LEU A 880 -6.83 -31.58 6.48
N ALA A 881 -6.18 -32.56 5.83
CA ALA A 881 -6.02 -32.57 4.39
C ALA A 881 -7.36 -32.62 3.59
N GLU A 882 -8.42 -33.21 4.16
CA GLU A 882 -9.76 -33.29 3.54
C GLU A 882 -10.58 -32.01 3.73
N LEU A 883 -10.23 -31.18 4.71
CA LEU A 883 -10.86 -29.89 4.99
C LEU A 883 -10.19 -28.72 4.26
N ARG A 884 -9.27 -28.98 3.33
CA ARG A 884 -8.79 -27.97 2.38
C ARG A 884 -9.98 -27.41 1.59
N HIS A 885 -9.85 -26.16 1.13
CA HIS A 885 -10.92 -25.33 0.58
C HIS A 885 -11.97 -24.86 1.60
N ARG A 886 -11.71 -25.00 2.91
CA ARG A 886 -12.54 -24.47 4.00
C ARG A 886 -11.69 -23.77 5.05
N ILE A 887 -12.29 -22.85 5.79
CA ILE A 887 -11.68 -22.32 7.02
C ILE A 887 -11.82 -23.41 8.11
N VAL A 888 -10.77 -23.68 8.88
CA VAL A 888 -10.82 -24.67 9.98
C VAL A 888 -10.42 -24.05 11.31
N VAL A 889 -11.26 -24.19 12.33
CA VAL A 889 -10.98 -23.80 13.71
C VAL A 889 -10.66 -25.06 14.51
N LEU A 890 -9.36 -25.35 14.69
CA LEU A 890 -8.86 -26.50 15.42
C LEU A 890 -8.62 -26.14 16.90
N ILE A 891 -9.45 -26.69 17.77
CA ILE A 891 -9.52 -26.40 19.20
C ILE A 891 -8.86 -27.54 19.98
N PHE A 892 -7.90 -27.21 20.83
CA PHE A 892 -7.36 -28.09 21.86
C PHE A 892 -7.97 -27.74 23.21
N TRP A 893 -8.65 -28.71 23.80
CA TRP A 893 -9.57 -28.51 24.93
C TRP A 893 -9.57 -29.74 25.84
N ALA A 894 -9.93 -29.59 27.11
CA ALA A 894 -10.15 -30.74 27.98
C ALA A 894 -11.15 -30.42 29.11
N PRO A 895 -11.97 -31.39 29.57
CA PRO A 895 -12.91 -31.19 30.68
C PRO A 895 -12.31 -30.60 31.96
N TYR A 896 -11.04 -30.89 32.30
CA TYR A 896 -10.39 -30.29 33.46
C TYR A 896 -10.03 -28.80 33.26
N GLN A 897 -9.71 -28.40 32.03
CA GLN A 897 -9.44 -27.00 31.70
C GLN A 897 -10.75 -26.23 31.61
N ASP A 898 -11.79 -26.80 31.02
CA ASP A 898 -13.09 -26.16 30.90
C ASP A 898 -13.73 -25.86 32.26
N LYS A 899 -13.53 -26.74 33.25
CA LYS A 899 -13.90 -26.49 34.65
C LYS A 899 -13.12 -25.35 35.32
N ALA A 900 -11.95 -24.98 34.81
CA ALA A 900 -11.12 -23.90 35.34
C ALA A 900 -11.28 -22.58 34.55
N ILE A 901 -11.54 -22.69 33.24
CA ILE A 901 -11.77 -21.62 32.28
C ILE A 901 -12.91 -22.11 31.36
N PRO A 902 -14.18 -21.83 31.68
CA PRO A 902 -15.31 -22.25 30.85
C PRO A 902 -15.22 -21.70 29.42
N THR A 903 -15.14 -22.61 28.45
CA THR A 903 -14.94 -22.31 27.02
C THR A 903 -15.96 -22.98 26.09
N THR A 904 -16.60 -24.06 26.53
CA THR A 904 -17.53 -24.85 25.72
C THR A 904 -18.64 -24.01 25.06
N ALA A 905 -19.31 -23.14 25.82
CA ALA A 905 -20.40 -22.29 25.29
C ALA A 905 -19.92 -21.24 24.27
N TYR A 906 -18.67 -20.78 24.35
CA TYR A 906 -18.08 -19.87 23.35
C TYR A 906 -17.86 -20.59 22.02
N TYR A 907 -17.34 -21.81 22.06
CA TYR A 907 -17.12 -22.61 20.84
C TYR A 907 -18.45 -22.96 20.16
N GLU A 908 -19.48 -23.30 20.94
CA GLU A 908 -20.84 -23.49 20.44
C GLU A 908 -21.38 -22.22 19.78
N GLN A 909 -21.27 -21.06 20.44
CA GLN A 909 -21.69 -19.76 19.90
C GLN A 909 -20.98 -19.43 18.58
N LEU A 910 -19.66 -19.69 18.47
CA LEU A 910 -18.92 -19.54 17.23
C LEU A 910 -19.45 -20.47 16.13
N ALA A 911 -19.61 -21.76 16.42
CA ALA A 911 -20.09 -22.75 15.45
C ALA A 911 -21.49 -22.40 14.92
N GLN A 912 -22.37 -21.88 15.79
CA GLN A 912 -23.68 -21.34 15.42
C GLN A 912 -23.58 -20.04 14.59
N SER A 913 -22.71 -19.10 14.97
CA SER A 913 -22.56 -17.79 14.32
C SER A 913 -22.02 -17.87 12.89
N TYR A 914 -21.22 -18.90 12.59
CA TYR A 914 -20.66 -19.17 11.27
C TYR A 914 -21.35 -20.36 10.56
N GLN A 915 -22.48 -20.85 11.10
CA GLN A 915 -23.23 -21.96 10.51
C GLN A 915 -23.74 -21.61 9.11
N GLY A 916 -23.57 -22.54 8.16
CA GLY A 916 -23.98 -22.34 6.77
C GLY A 916 -22.95 -21.57 5.92
N LEU A 917 -21.80 -21.21 6.48
CA LEU A 917 -20.60 -20.84 5.74
C LEU A 917 -19.64 -22.05 5.71
N ASP A 918 -18.68 -22.08 4.78
CA ASP A 918 -17.64 -23.12 4.70
C ASP A 918 -16.54 -22.95 5.78
N VAL A 919 -16.98 -22.92 7.05
CA VAL A 919 -16.16 -22.85 8.27
C VAL A 919 -16.38 -24.14 9.07
N SER A 920 -15.32 -24.86 9.39
CA SER A 920 -15.37 -26.14 10.10
C SER A 920 -14.69 -26.04 11.48
N PHE A 921 -15.39 -26.39 12.55
CA PHE A 921 -14.85 -26.41 13.90
C PHE A 921 -14.47 -27.84 14.27
N LEU A 922 -13.33 -28.07 14.94
CA LEU A 922 -12.91 -29.39 15.42
C LEU A 922 -12.34 -29.26 16.84
N ALA A 923 -12.79 -30.07 17.79
CA ALA A 923 -12.24 -30.09 19.14
C ALA A 923 -11.49 -31.40 19.44
N LEU A 924 -10.29 -31.30 20.01
CA LEU A 924 -9.45 -32.44 20.37
C LEU A 924 -9.12 -32.41 21.87
N SER A 925 -9.40 -33.51 22.56
CA SER A 925 -9.00 -33.75 23.95
C SER A 925 -7.88 -34.78 24.07
N SER A 926 -7.00 -34.57 25.04
CA SER A 926 -5.96 -35.54 25.40
C SER A 926 -6.54 -36.75 26.13
N ASN A 927 -5.75 -37.83 26.20
CA ASN A 927 -6.05 -39.05 26.95
C ASN A 927 -6.02 -38.91 28.50
N GLN A 928 -6.06 -37.69 29.05
CA GLN A 928 -6.20 -37.46 30.49
C GLN A 928 -7.61 -37.78 31.01
N HIS A 929 -8.59 -37.80 30.12
CA HIS A 929 -9.93 -38.33 30.36
C HIS A 929 -10.21 -39.47 29.39
N THR A 930 -11.01 -40.44 29.83
CA THR A 930 -11.53 -41.51 28.99
C THR A 930 -12.60 -41.00 28.03
N ALA A 931 -12.85 -41.76 26.95
CA ALA A 931 -13.93 -41.49 26.01
C ALA A 931 -15.30 -41.32 26.71
N THR A 932 -15.55 -42.11 27.76
CA THR A 932 -16.79 -42.06 28.55
C THR A 932 -16.88 -40.77 29.37
N GLU A 933 -15.83 -40.39 30.10
CA GLU A 933 -15.82 -39.14 30.89
C GLU A 933 -15.98 -37.88 30.01
N ILE A 934 -15.45 -37.91 28.79
CA ILE A 934 -15.63 -36.82 27.81
C ILE A 934 -17.08 -36.81 27.30
N ALA A 935 -17.66 -37.96 26.97
CA ALA A 935 -19.07 -38.06 26.56
C ALA A 935 -20.05 -37.62 27.67
N GLU A 936 -19.77 -37.98 28.92
CA GLU A 936 -20.53 -37.55 30.09
C GLU A 936 -20.42 -36.03 30.31
N TYR A 937 -19.22 -35.44 30.15
CA TYR A 937 -19.05 -33.99 30.26
C TYR A 937 -19.79 -33.23 29.15
N LEU A 938 -19.73 -33.71 27.90
CA LEU A 938 -20.43 -33.11 26.76
C LEU A 938 -21.96 -33.23 26.87
N ALA A 939 -22.48 -34.22 27.60
CA ALA A 939 -23.91 -34.31 27.89
C ALA A 939 -24.41 -33.23 28.87
N GLU A 940 -23.53 -32.69 29.71
CA GLU A 940 -23.82 -31.55 30.60
C GLU A 940 -23.45 -30.19 29.95
N HIS A 941 -22.44 -30.19 29.07
CA HIS A 941 -21.88 -29.01 28.41
C HIS A 941 -21.75 -29.29 26.90
N PRO A 942 -22.84 -29.16 26.11
CA PRO A 942 -22.84 -29.53 24.70
C PRO A 942 -21.93 -28.61 23.87
N MET A 943 -21.37 -29.17 22.79
CA MET A 943 -20.68 -28.44 21.73
C MET A 943 -21.40 -28.68 20.40
N GLU A 944 -22.65 -28.24 20.26
CA GLU A 944 -23.46 -28.58 19.09
C GLU A 944 -22.77 -28.13 17.78
N GLY A 945 -22.78 -29.01 16.77
CA GLY A 945 -22.12 -28.77 15.48
C GLY A 945 -20.62 -29.02 15.41
N ILE A 946 -19.94 -29.30 16.54
CA ILE A 946 -18.47 -29.49 16.58
C ILE A 946 -18.11 -30.98 16.74
N PRO A 947 -17.40 -31.62 15.80
CA PRO A 947 -16.78 -32.92 16.04
C PRO A 947 -15.75 -32.89 17.18
N VAL A 948 -15.84 -33.84 18.11
CA VAL A 948 -14.95 -33.95 19.28
C VAL A 948 -14.18 -35.26 19.27
N GLY A 949 -12.85 -35.18 19.18
CA GLY A 949 -11.93 -36.31 19.09
C GLY A 949 -11.06 -36.50 20.34
N VAL A 950 -10.62 -37.74 20.58
CA VAL A 950 -9.67 -38.09 21.66
C VAL A 950 -8.33 -38.55 21.08
N ASP A 951 -7.26 -37.83 21.41
CA ASP A 951 -5.88 -38.25 21.14
C ASP A 951 -5.41 -39.27 22.18
N GLN A 952 -5.92 -40.50 22.06
CA GLN A 952 -5.62 -41.62 22.97
C GLN A 952 -4.11 -41.90 23.09
N GLY A 953 -3.34 -41.65 22.03
CA GLY A 953 -1.89 -41.88 21.97
C GLY A 953 -1.02 -40.68 22.38
N ARG A 954 -1.62 -39.52 22.70
CA ARG A 954 -0.95 -38.21 22.88
C ARG A 954 -0.08 -37.79 21.69
N GLN A 955 -0.29 -38.34 20.50
CA GLN A 955 0.58 -38.06 19.35
C GLN A 955 0.34 -36.65 18.81
N THR A 956 -0.92 -36.23 18.74
CA THR A 956 -1.30 -34.88 18.30
C THR A 956 -0.90 -33.85 19.37
N TYR A 957 -1.24 -34.08 20.63
CA TYR A 957 -0.86 -33.19 21.74
C TYR A 957 0.66 -32.98 21.84
N LEU A 958 1.47 -34.02 21.63
CA LEU A 958 2.92 -33.89 21.62
C LEU A 958 3.44 -33.13 20.39
N ALA A 959 2.89 -33.39 19.20
CA ALA A 959 3.25 -32.69 17.97
C ALA A 959 2.94 -31.19 18.07
N TYR A 960 1.81 -30.82 18.69
CA TYR A 960 1.39 -29.43 18.92
C TYR A 960 1.98 -28.81 20.20
N ASN A 961 3.01 -29.44 20.80
CA ASN A 961 3.72 -28.96 21.98
C ASN A 961 2.84 -28.69 23.23
N LEU A 962 1.72 -29.40 23.37
CA LEU A 962 0.80 -29.33 24.51
C LEU A 962 1.30 -30.22 25.65
N LYS A 963 2.32 -29.73 26.36
CA LYS A 963 3.01 -30.41 27.47
C LYS A 963 3.57 -29.40 28.48
N ALA A 964 4.02 -29.87 29.64
CA ALA A 964 4.67 -29.02 30.64
C ALA A 964 5.86 -28.24 30.04
N GLY A 965 5.86 -26.92 30.17
CA GLY A 965 6.87 -26.02 29.57
C GLY A 965 6.68 -25.74 28.07
N GLY A 966 5.58 -26.21 27.47
CA GLY A 966 5.08 -25.82 26.15
C GLY A 966 3.78 -25.03 26.27
N TRP A 967 2.89 -25.18 25.29
CA TRP A 967 1.61 -24.47 25.24
C TRP A 967 0.60 -24.97 26.29
N GLY A 968 -0.18 -24.03 26.84
CA GLY A 968 -1.30 -24.31 27.75
C GLY A 968 -2.58 -24.74 27.03
N LEU A 969 -3.64 -24.94 27.82
CA LEU A 969 -5.02 -25.05 27.34
C LEU A 969 -5.85 -23.93 28.00
N PRO A 970 -6.88 -23.37 27.33
CA PRO A 970 -7.29 -23.68 25.95
C PRO A 970 -6.24 -23.22 24.92
N ARG A 971 -6.17 -23.92 23.77
CA ARG A 971 -5.39 -23.46 22.62
C ARG A 971 -6.18 -23.68 21.36
N ILE A 972 -6.22 -22.69 20.47
CA ILE A 972 -6.97 -22.75 19.22
C ILE A 972 -6.04 -22.37 18.08
N LEU A 973 -6.20 -23.01 16.91
CA LEU A 973 -5.57 -22.65 15.64
C LEU A 973 -6.68 -22.38 14.61
N LEU A 974 -6.57 -21.27 13.91
CA LEU A 974 -7.39 -20.89 12.76
C LEU A 974 -6.59 -21.14 11.48
N LEU A 975 -7.07 -22.04 10.64
CA LEU A 975 -6.50 -22.40 9.36
C LEU A 975 -7.30 -21.76 8.22
N ASP A 976 -6.59 -21.26 7.21
CA ASP A 976 -7.17 -20.76 5.96
C ASP A 976 -7.49 -21.91 4.98
N VAL A 977 -8.13 -21.58 3.86
CA VAL A 977 -8.60 -22.50 2.83
C VAL A 977 -7.50 -23.33 2.15
N ASP A 978 -6.23 -22.95 2.31
CA ASP A 978 -5.05 -23.72 1.86
C ASP A 978 -4.46 -24.64 2.94
N GLY A 979 -5.03 -24.63 4.15
CA GLY A 979 -4.58 -25.38 5.32
C GLY A 979 -3.44 -24.72 6.11
N THR A 980 -3.01 -23.51 5.77
CA THR A 980 -2.01 -22.76 6.56
C THR A 980 -2.63 -22.10 7.78
N VAL A 981 -1.89 -22.04 8.89
CA VAL A 981 -2.39 -21.44 10.15
C VAL A 981 -2.27 -19.92 10.09
N VAL A 982 -3.39 -19.21 9.97
CA VAL A 982 -3.41 -17.74 9.95
C VAL A 982 -3.50 -17.13 11.36
N TRP A 983 -4.01 -17.86 12.36
CA TRP A 983 -3.97 -17.45 13.77
C TRP A 983 -3.80 -18.63 14.72
N GLU A 984 -3.09 -18.46 15.83
CA GLU A 984 -3.00 -19.47 16.90
C GLU A 984 -2.75 -18.83 18.27
N GLY A 985 -3.50 -19.26 19.29
CA GLY A 985 -3.40 -18.66 20.62
C GLY A 985 -4.39 -19.22 21.64
N ASP A 986 -4.47 -18.51 22.77
CA ASP A 986 -5.55 -18.62 23.77
C ASP A 986 -6.59 -17.52 23.44
N PRO A 987 -7.91 -17.78 23.53
CA PRO A 987 -8.94 -16.76 23.29
C PRO A 987 -8.93 -15.57 24.29
N GLY A 988 -8.23 -15.68 25.42
CA GLY A 988 -8.01 -14.58 26.37
C GLY A 988 -8.86 -14.62 27.65
N PHE A 989 -9.48 -15.76 27.96
CA PHE A 989 -10.44 -15.86 29.06
C PHE A 989 -9.82 -15.89 30.46
N LYS A 990 -10.55 -15.34 31.43
CA LYS A 990 -10.11 -15.28 32.84
C LYS A 990 -10.42 -16.60 33.57
N ILE A 991 -9.43 -17.09 34.32
CA ILE A 991 -9.57 -18.25 35.22
C ILE A 991 -10.71 -18.01 36.22
N GLY A 992 -11.61 -18.99 36.34
CA GLY A 992 -12.78 -18.97 37.21
C GLY A 992 -13.98 -18.20 36.67
N VAL A 993 -13.88 -17.57 35.49
CA VAL A 993 -14.98 -16.84 34.83
C VAL A 993 -15.33 -17.45 33.48
N GLY A 994 -14.31 -17.72 32.64
CA GLY A 994 -14.52 -18.21 31.27
C GLY A 994 -15.03 -17.12 30.34
N TRP A 995 -15.84 -17.51 29.35
CA TRP A 995 -16.57 -16.62 28.45
C TRP A 995 -17.91 -16.17 29.04
N GLN A 996 -18.28 -14.90 28.81
CA GLN A 996 -19.63 -14.35 29.01
C GLN A 996 -20.06 -13.59 27.74
N PRO A 997 -21.33 -13.65 27.32
CA PRO A 997 -21.81 -12.93 26.13
C PRO A 997 -21.57 -11.41 26.15
N GLU A 998 -21.54 -10.81 27.34
CA GLU A 998 -21.31 -9.38 27.57
C GLU A 998 -19.84 -8.93 27.58
N ASP A 999 -18.86 -9.85 27.61
CA ASP A 999 -17.43 -9.51 27.75
C ASP A 999 -16.77 -8.96 26.45
N GLY A 1000 -17.48 -8.96 25.32
CA GLY A 1000 -17.02 -8.39 24.04
C GLY A 1000 -16.30 -9.38 23.11
N GLU A 1001 -15.60 -8.87 22.09
CA GLU A 1001 -14.80 -9.67 21.16
C GLU A 1001 -13.52 -10.20 21.84
N THR A 1002 -13.23 -11.48 21.59
CA THR A 1002 -12.02 -12.20 22.03
C THR A 1002 -10.86 -12.03 21.04
N PHE A 1003 -9.69 -12.59 21.37
CA PHE A 1003 -8.53 -12.60 20.46
C PHE A 1003 -8.73 -13.45 19.18
N LEU A 1004 -9.77 -14.28 19.09
CA LEU A 1004 -10.08 -15.11 17.91
C LEU A 1004 -11.14 -14.49 16.99
N ASP A 1005 -12.09 -13.72 17.54
CA ASP A 1005 -13.28 -13.28 16.79
C ASP A 1005 -12.93 -12.38 15.61
N GLY A 1006 -12.04 -11.40 15.83
CA GLY A 1006 -11.50 -10.53 14.78
C GLY A 1006 -10.81 -11.33 13.66
N PRO A 1007 -9.76 -12.11 13.94
CA PRO A 1007 -9.08 -12.95 12.95
C PRO A 1007 -10.00 -13.88 12.16
N LEU A 1008 -11.01 -14.48 12.79
CA LEU A 1008 -11.99 -15.35 12.12
C LEU A 1008 -12.91 -14.55 11.19
N LYS A 1009 -13.45 -13.42 11.67
CA LYS A 1009 -14.29 -12.52 10.89
C LYS A 1009 -13.56 -11.95 9.67
N ASP A 1010 -12.35 -11.42 9.88
CA ASP A 1010 -11.48 -10.90 8.83
C ASP A 1010 -11.22 -11.95 7.74
N LEU A 1011 -11.03 -13.22 8.13
CA LEU A 1011 -10.78 -14.32 7.19
C LEU A 1011 -12.04 -14.67 6.38
N VAL A 1012 -13.21 -14.71 7.04
CA VAL A 1012 -14.52 -14.96 6.41
C VAL A 1012 -14.87 -13.87 5.39
N GLU A 1013 -14.57 -12.61 5.71
CA GLU A 1013 -14.80 -11.45 4.84
C GLU A 1013 -13.78 -11.43 3.69
N ARG A 1014 -12.48 -11.62 3.96
CA ARG A 1014 -11.42 -11.72 2.94
C ARG A 1014 -11.60 -12.88 1.97
N ARG A 1015 -12.13 -14.01 2.43
CA ARG A 1015 -12.50 -15.17 1.59
C ARG A 1015 -13.92 -15.06 1.02
N LYS A 1016 -14.63 -13.93 1.20
CA LYS A 1016 -15.94 -13.66 0.61
C LYS A 1016 -17.00 -14.72 0.88
N LEU A 1017 -16.90 -15.49 1.99
CA LEU A 1017 -17.77 -16.66 2.19
C LEU A 1017 -19.25 -16.31 2.21
N ARG A 1018 -19.61 -15.11 2.71
CA ARG A 1018 -20.99 -14.61 2.71
C ARG A 1018 -21.49 -14.28 1.29
N GLU A 1019 -20.63 -13.70 0.44
CA GLU A 1019 -20.95 -13.40 -0.97
C GLU A 1019 -21.13 -14.71 -1.75
N ILE A 1020 -20.20 -15.66 -1.58
CA ILE A 1020 -20.28 -17.00 -2.17
C ILE A 1020 -21.61 -17.66 -1.78
N GLN A 1021 -21.89 -17.78 -0.47
CA GLN A 1021 -23.08 -18.45 0.04
C GLN A 1021 -24.39 -17.82 -0.46
N ALA A 1022 -24.44 -16.49 -0.60
CA ALA A 1022 -25.58 -15.79 -1.17
C ALA A 1022 -25.76 -16.06 -2.68
N ALA A 1023 -24.66 -16.25 -3.42
CA ALA A 1023 -24.66 -16.48 -4.86
C ALA A 1023 -24.78 -17.98 -5.26
N LEU A 1024 -24.53 -18.93 -4.35
CA LEU A 1024 -24.58 -20.38 -4.63
C LEU A 1024 -25.86 -20.88 -5.32
N PRO A 1025 -27.10 -20.45 -4.96
CA PRO A 1025 -28.31 -20.93 -5.62
C PRO A 1025 -28.29 -20.68 -7.14
N ALA A 1026 -27.67 -19.59 -7.57
CA ALA A 1026 -27.63 -19.17 -8.96
C ALA A 1026 -26.82 -20.12 -9.86
N LEU A 1027 -25.89 -20.91 -9.31
CA LEU A 1027 -25.19 -21.98 -10.04
C LEU A 1027 -26.14 -23.10 -10.49
N ALA A 1028 -27.05 -23.51 -9.61
CA ALA A 1028 -28.03 -24.55 -9.92
C ALA A 1028 -29.06 -24.05 -10.94
N GLU A 1029 -29.49 -22.80 -10.81
CA GLU A 1029 -30.39 -22.16 -11.77
C GLU A 1029 -29.73 -21.99 -13.14
N ALA A 1030 -28.49 -21.46 -13.20
CA ALA A 1030 -27.76 -21.27 -14.45
C ALA A 1030 -27.52 -22.58 -15.20
N LYS A 1031 -27.17 -23.67 -14.50
CA LYS A 1031 -27.10 -25.03 -15.07
C LYS A 1031 -28.46 -25.46 -15.66
N GLY A 1032 -29.55 -25.17 -14.96
CA GLY A 1032 -30.92 -25.45 -15.40
C GLY A 1032 -31.32 -24.67 -16.66
N SER A 1033 -30.99 -23.38 -16.72
CA SER A 1033 -31.22 -22.51 -17.89
C SER A 1033 -30.32 -22.92 -19.07
N PHE A 1034 -29.06 -23.27 -18.83
CA PHE A 1034 -28.14 -23.74 -19.87
C PHE A 1034 -28.61 -25.07 -20.48
N ALA A 1035 -29.06 -26.02 -19.66
CA ALA A 1035 -29.68 -27.27 -20.13
C ALA A 1035 -31.00 -27.07 -20.91
N GLN A 1036 -31.65 -25.91 -20.76
CA GLN A 1036 -32.82 -25.49 -21.55
C GLN A 1036 -32.45 -24.63 -22.77
N ASN A 1037 -31.15 -24.50 -23.08
CA ASN A 1037 -30.60 -23.62 -24.12
C ASN A 1037 -30.97 -22.13 -23.97
N GLN A 1038 -31.18 -21.67 -22.73
CA GLN A 1038 -31.46 -20.28 -22.38
C GLN A 1038 -30.14 -19.56 -22.07
N ILE A 1039 -29.29 -19.43 -23.09
CA ILE A 1039 -27.90 -18.96 -22.96
C ILE A 1039 -27.78 -17.65 -22.18
N ARG A 1040 -28.55 -16.62 -22.57
CA ARG A 1040 -28.55 -15.32 -21.89
C ARG A 1040 -28.93 -15.41 -20.41
N ILE A 1041 -29.93 -16.22 -20.09
CA ILE A 1041 -30.44 -16.35 -18.71
C ILE A 1041 -29.39 -17.07 -17.86
N ALA A 1042 -28.77 -18.13 -18.41
CA ALA A 1042 -27.67 -18.84 -17.74
C ALA A 1042 -26.48 -17.92 -17.44
N LEU A 1043 -26.07 -17.06 -18.39
CA LEU A 1043 -25.00 -16.07 -18.17
C LEU A 1043 -25.38 -15.06 -17.09
N GLN A 1044 -26.59 -14.50 -17.14
CA GLN A 1044 -27.07 -13.53 -16.14
C GLN A 1044 -27.19 -14.13 -14.74
N GLN A 1045 -27.59 -15.40 -14.63
CA GLN A 1045 -27.66 -16.12 -13.37
C GLN A 1045 -26.27 -16.49 -12.82
N ILE A 1046 -25.34 -16.94 -13.66
CA ILE A 1046 -24.02 -17.38 -13.17
C ILE A 1046 -23.09 -16.22 -12.79
N GLN A 1047 -23.32 -15.03 -13.36
CA GLN A 1047 -22.41 -13.90 -13.24
C GLN A 1047 -22.07 -13.49 -11.79
N PRO A 1048 -23.03 -13.34 -10.84
CA PRO A 1048 -22.70 -12.95 -9.46
C PRO A 1048 -21.79 -13.93 -8.72
N LEU A 1049 -21.72 -15.20 -9.14
CA LEU A 1049 -20.82 -16.20 -8.57
C LEU A 1049 -19.50 -16.30 -9.36
N ALA A 1050 -19.55 -16.18 -10.69
CA ALA A 1050 -18.37 -16.28 -11.55
C ALA A 1050 -17.45 -15.05 -11.49
N ASP A 1051 -17.97 -13.87 -11.15
CA ASP A 1051 -17.22 -12.62 -10.96
C ASP A 1051 -16.52 -12.53 -9.60
N LEU A 1052 -16.74 -13.50 -8.68
CA LEU A 1052 -16.01 -13.54 -7.42
C LEU A 1052 -14.57 -14.01 -7.62
N ASP A 1053 -13.61 -13.22 -7.13
CA ASP A 1053 -12.21 -13.62 -6.97
C ASP A 1053 -12.06 -14.65 -5.82
N ALA A 1054 -12.55 -15.86 -6.09
CA ALA A 1054 -12.60 -16.98 -5.15
C ALA A 1054 -12.44 -18.33 -5.87
N SER A 1055 -11.57 -18.40 -6.88
CA SER A 1055 -11.30 -19.61 -7.70
C SER A 1055 -10.78 -20.82 -6.90
N TRP A 1056 -10.36 -20.61 -5.65
CA TRP A 1056 -10.04 -21.65 -4.67
C TRP A 1056 -11.29 -22.42 -4.20
N HIS A 1057 -12.50 -21.84 -4.33
CA HIS A 1057 -13.77 -22.45 -3.91
C HIS A 1057 -14.34 -23.31 -5.06
N PRO A 1058 -14.67 -24.59 -4.83
CA PRO A 1058 -15.07 -25.50 -5.92
C PRO A 1058 -16.27 -25.03 -6.74
N GLN A 1059 -17.26 -24.39 -6.11
CA GLN A 1059 -18.49 -23.96 -6.78
C GLN A 1059 -18.32 -22.64 -7.56
N VAL A 1060 -17.42 -21.75 -7.09
CA VAL A 1060 -17.00 -20.56 -7.86
C VAL A 1060 -16.20 -20.99 -9.09
N LYS A 1061 -15.27 -21.94 -8.93
CA LYS A 1061 -14.54 -22.51 -10.06
C LYS A 1061 -15.47 -23.17 -11.08
N GLU A 1062 -16.44 -23.96 -10.62
CA GLU A 1062 -17.46 -24.56 -11.49
C GLU A 1062 -18.32 -23.49 -12.21
N ALA A 1063 -18.62 -22.37 -11.55
CA ALA A 1063 -19.31 -21.23 -12.16
C ALA A 1063 -18.49 -20.56 -13.27
N GLN A 1064 -17.19 -20.38 -13.03
CA GLN A 1064 -16.24 -19.84 -14.01
C GLN A 1064 -16.06 -20.80 -15.21
N GLU A 1065 -15.94 -22.11 -14.95
CA GLU A 1065 -15.88 -23.15 -15.99
C GLU A 1065 -17.19 -23.24 -16.81
N LEU A 1066 -18.36 -23.06 -16.18
CA LEU A 1066 -19.66 -22.99 -16.86
C LEU A 1066 -19.76 -21.74 -17.74
N ARG A 1067 -19.39 -20.56 -17.23
CA ARG A 1067 -19.34 -19.32 -18.04
C ARG A 1067 -18.43 -19.49 -19.25
N TYR A 1068 -17.20 -19.96 -19.03
CA TYR A 1068 -16.24 -20.21 -20.10
C TYR A 1068 -16.77 -21.22 -21.12
N THR A 1069 -17.45 -22.28 -20.69
CA THR A 1069 -18.09 -23.25 -21.58
C THR A 1069 -19.16 -22.58 -22.45
N ILE A 1070 -20.04 -21.77 -21.86
CA ILE A 1070 -21.07 -21.03 -22.59
C ILE A 1070 -20.43 -20.07 -23.60
N GLU A 1071 -19.50 -19.21 -23.17
CA GLU A 1071 -18.81 -18.24 -24.02
C GLU A 1071 -18.03 -18.92 -25.16
N SER A 1072 -17.43 -20.10 -24.91
CA SER A 1072 -16.73 -20.88 -25.94
C SER A 1072 -17.67 -21.38 -27.05
N LEU A 1073 -18.93 -21.71 -26.74
CA LEU A 1073 -19.95 -22.03 -27.76
C LEU A 1073 -20.26 -20.79 -28.61
N GLY A 1074 -20.42 -19.63 -27.96
CA GLY A 1074 -20.67 -18.35 -28.62
C GLY A 1074 -19.51 -17.87 -29.50
N SER A 1075 -18.25 -18.15 -29.11
CA SER A 1075 -17.04 -17.73 -29.83
C SER A 1075 -16.99 -18.16 -31.31
N ARG A 1076 -17.74 -19.21 -31.66
CA ARG A 1076 -17.86 -19.71 -33.04
C ARG A 1076 -18.77 -18.85 -33.91
N LEU A 1077 -19.72 -18.09 -33.34
CA LEU A 1077 -20.72 -17.32 -34.11
C LEU A 1077 -20.09 -16.20 -34.96
N PRO A 1078 -19.14 -15.37 -34.47
CA PRO A 1078 -18.48 -14.37 -35.32
C PRO A 1078 -17.57 -14.98 -36.40
N VAL A 1079 -16.98 -16.15 -36.13
CA VAL A 1079 -16.20 -16.91 -37.12
C VAL A 1079 -17.12 -17.42 -38.23
N GLN A 1080 -18.23 -18.08 -37.86
CA GLN A 1080 -19.25 -18.53 -38.81
C GLN A 1080 -19.90 -17.38 -39.58
N ALA A 1081 -20.07 -16.20 -38.98
CA ALA A 1081 -20.55 -15.01 -39.68
C ALA A 1081 -19.54 -14.53 -40.74
N THR A 1082 -18.25 -14.60 -40.44
CA THR A 1082 -17.16 -14.30 -41.38
C THR A 1082 -17.13 -15.31 -42.53
N GLU A 1083 -17.28 -16.60 -42.23
CA GLU A 1083 -17.39 -17.67 -43.24
C GLU A 1083 -18.64 -17.55 -44.10
N ALA A 1084 -19.79 -17.22 -43.51
CA ALA A 1084 -21.04 -16.97 -44.22
C ALA A 1084 -20.90 -15.77 -45.19
N LEU A 1085 -20.28 -14.67 -44.74
CA LEU A 1085 -19.99 -13.52 -45.58
C LEU A 1085 -18.98 -13.83 -46.70
N ALA A 1086 -17.99 -14.69 -46.45
CA ALA A 1086 -17.07 -15.18 -47.48
C ALA A 1086 -17.79 -16.06 -48.51
N ALA A 1087 -18.71 -16.92 -48.07
CA ALA A 1087 -19.57 -17.78 -48.88
C ALA A 1087 -20.78 -17.06 -49.53
N GLY A 1088 -20.79 -15.72 -49.58
CA GLY A 1088 -21.85 -14.96 -50.26
C GLY A 1088 -23.22 -14.96 -49.56
N ARG A 1089 -23.26 -15.26 -48.26
CA ARG A 1089 -24.47 -15.29 -47.40
C ARG A 1089 -24.47 -14.17 -46.35
N PRO A 1090 -24.57 -12.88 -46.76
CA PRO A 1090 -24.47 -11.75 -45.84
C PRO A 1090 -25.66 -11.59 -44.87
N LEU A 1091 -26.83 -12.18 -45.15
CA LEU A 1091 -27.99 -12.15 -44.24
C LEU A 1091 -27.83 -13.19 -43.13
N THR A 1092 -27.35 -14.39 -43.47
CA THR A 1092 -26.88 -15.39 -42.49
C THR A 1092 -25.81 -14.80 -41.57
N ALA A 1093 -24.86 -14.04 -42.13
CA ALA A 1093 -23.83 -13.35 -41.33
C ALA A 1093 -24.43 -12.33 -40.36
N GLU A 1094 -25.45 -11.56 -40.77
CA GLU A 1094 -26.17 -10.65 -39.84
C GLU A 1094 -26.89 -11.44 -38.74
N ALA A 1095 -27.59 -12.52 -39.09
CA ALA A 1095 -28.35 -13.33 -38.14
C ALA A 1095 -27.45 -13.94 -37.06
N LEU A 1096 -26.27 -14.45 -37.44
CA LEU A 1096 -25.27 -15.00 -36.50
C LEU A 1096 -24.68 -13.93 -35.57
N LEU A 1097 -24.42 -12.72 -36.08
CA LEU A 1097 -23.93 -11.61 -35.25
C LEU A 1097 -25.03 -11.03 -34.34
N ASN A 1098 -26.28 -10.99 -34.79
CA ASN A 1098 -27.43 -10.64 -33.97
C ASN A 1098 -27.63 -11.65 -32.83
N LEU A 1099 -27.51 -12.95 -33.12
CA LEU A 1099 -27.58 -14.02 -32.11
C LEU A 1099 -26.46 -13.85 -31.07
N ALA A 1100 -25.22 -13.63 -31.52
CA ALA A 1100 -24.08 -13.38 -30.63
C ALA A 1100 -24.26 -12.12 -29.76
N GLU A 1101 -24.77 -11.02 -30.32
CA GLU A 1101 -25.04 -9.77 -29.58
C GLU A 1101 -26.19 -9.93 -28.56
N GLN A 1102 -27.21 -10.75 -28.87
CA GLN A 1102 -28.41 -10.90 -28.02
C GLN A 1102 -28.26 -11.96 -26.93
N GLU A 1103 -27.76 -13.14 -27.26
CA GLU A 1103 -27.65 -14.25 -26.31
C GLU A 1103 -26.46 -14.12 -25.35
N PHE A 1104 -25.41 -13.41 -25.75
CA PHE A 1104 -24.20 -13.19 -24.95
C PHE A 1104 -24.07 -11.73 -24.47
N ALA A 1105 -25.20 -11.02 -24.39
CA ALA A 1105 -25.26 -9.62 -23.97
C ALA A 1105 -24.62 -9.43 -22.57
N GLY A 1106 -23.64 -8.52 -22.48
CA GLY A 1106 -22.83 -8.29 -21.28
C GLY A 1106 -21.42 -8.88 -21.33
N THR A 1107 -21.11 -9.72 -22.34
CA THR A 1107 -19.76 -10.30 -22.56
C THR A 1107 -18.99 -9.56 -23.66
N ASP A 1108 -17.67 -9.75 -23.69
CA ASP A 1108 -16.81 -9.26 -24.78
C ASP A 1108 -17.19 -9.82 -26.15
N LEU A 1109 -17.78 -11.02 -26.19
CA LEU A 1109 -18.28 -11.62 -27.43
C LEU A 1109 -19.40 -10.78 -28.06
N ALA A 1110 -20.33 -10.26 -27.26
CA ALA A 1110 -21.39 -9.38 -27.77
C ALA A 1110 -20.82 -8.04 -28.27
N SER A 1111 -19.81 -7.49 -27.57
CA SER A 1111 -19.07 -6.31 -28.01
C SER A 1111 -18.36 -6.54 -29.34
N LEU A 1112 -17.68 -7.68 -29.51
CA LEU A 1112 -17.06 -8.09 -30.77
C LEU A 1112 -18.09 -8.28 -31.89
N ALA A 1113 -19.21 -8.94 -31.59
CA ALA A 1113 -20.29 -9.17 -32.55
C ALA A 1113 -20.87 -7.85 -33.07
N LYS A 1114 -21.10 -6.89 -32.18
CA LYS A 1114 -21.55 -5.52 -32.51
C LYS A 1114 -20.55 -4.79 -33.42
N ILE A 1115 -19.25 -4.85 -33.10
CA ILE A 1115 -18.19 -4.26 -33.95
C ILE A 1115 -18.14 -4.92 -35.34
N GLN A 1116 -18.33 -6.23 -35.43
CA GLN A 1116 -18.37 -6.95 -36.72
C GLN A 1116 -19.66 -6.63 -37.51
N LYS A 1117 -20.78 -6.46 -36.83
CA LYS A 1117 -22.08 -6.05 -37.42
C LYS A 1117 -22.03 -4.64 -37.99
N ASP A 1118 -21.40 -3.70 -37.29
CA ASP A 1118 -21.14 -2.34 -37.80
C ASP A 1118 -20.23 -2.33 -39.05
N LYS A 1119 -19.31 -3.30 -39.17
CA LYS A 1119 -18.52 -3.53 -40.40
C LYS A 1119 -19.39 -4.14 -41.50
N LEU A 1120 -20.20 -5.15 -41.19
CA LEU A 1120 -21.11 -5.82 -42.14
C LEU A 1120 -22.11 -4.83 -42.75
N PHE A 1121 -22.68 -3.92 -41.96
CA PHE A 1121 -23.60 -2.88 -42.45
C PHE A 1121 -22.97 -1.91 -43.47
N ARG A 1122 -21.63 -1.81 -43.51
CA ARG A 1122 -20.89 -1.02 -44.50
C ARG A 1122 -20.59 -1.82 -45.78
N ASP A 1123 -20.63 -3.16 -45.74
CA ASP A 1123 -20.43 -4.01 -46.91
C ASP A 1123 -21.49 -3.72 -48.00
N SER A 1124 -21.07 -3.77 -49.27
CA SER A 1124 -21.95 -3.51 -50.41
C SER A 1124 -22.88 -4.69 -50.69
N ARG A 1125 -22.45 -5.93 -50.42
CA ARG A 1125 -23.22 -7.17 -50.57
C ARG A 1125 -24.37 -7.18 -49.57
N TYR A 1126 -24.08 -6.93 -48.29
CA TYR A 1126 -25.10 -6.82 -47.25
C TYR A 1126 -26.18 -5.80 -47.60
N ARG A 1127 -25.79 -4.56 -47.97
CA ARG A 1127 -26.76 -3.49 -48.30
C ARG A 1127 -27.65 -3.83 -49.50
N LYS A 1128 -27.16 -4.60 -50.48
CA LYS A 1128 -27.96 -5.13 -51.60
C LYS A 1128 -28.92 -6.23 -51.12
N ALA A 1129 -28.43 -7.19 -50.34
CA ALA A 1129 -29.24 -8.27 -49.79
C ALA A 1129 -30.39 -7.75 -48.89
N ALA A 1130 -30.10 -6.82 -47.98
CA ALA A 1130 -31.12 -6.17 -47.13
C ALA A 1130 -32.16 -5.37 -47.94
N LYS A 1131 -31.76 -4.79 -49.09
CA LYS A 1131 -32.70 -4.15 -50.03
C LYS A 1131 -33.60 -5.17 -50.73
N ALA A 1132 -33.05 -6.34 -51.11
CA ALA A 1132 -33.82 -7.44 -51.69
C ALA A 1132 -34.82 -8.04 -50.67
N MET A 1133 -34.40 -8.20 -49.40
CA MET A 1133 -35.26 -8.69 -48.32
C MET A 1133 -36.52 -7.82 -48.14
N LYS A 1134 -36.37 -6.48 -48.16
CA LYS A 1134 -37.49 -5.53 -48.11
C LYS A 1134 -38.47 -5.63 -49.29
N SER A 1135 -38.04 -6.20 -50.42
CA SER A 1135 -38.93 -6.54 -51.54
C SER A 1135 -39.64 -7.88 -51.29
N MET A 1136 -38.97 -8.88 -50.72
CA MET A 1136 -39.59 -10.15 -50.31
C MET A 1136 -40.65 -9.95 -49.21
N GLU A 1137 -40.39 -9.13 -48.18
CA GLU A 1137 -41.36 -8.76 -47.15
C GLU A 1137 -42.64 -8.12 -47.73
N LYS A 1138 -42.54 -7.37 -48.83
CA LYS A 1138 -43.70 -6.81 -49.53
C LYS A 1138 -44.48 -7.88 -50.28
N ALA A 1139 -43.79 -8.85 -50.88
CA ALA A 1139 -44.43 -10.03 -51.48
C ALA A 1139 -45.23 -10.81 -50.41
N VAL A 1140 -44.62 -11.05 -49.24
CA VAL A 1140 -45.24 -11.70 -48.07
C VAL A 1140 -46.48 -10.94 -47.61
N LYS A 1141 -46.40 -9.62 -47.40
CA LYS A 1141 -47.54 -8.79 -46.98
C LYS A 1141 -48.71 -8.82 -47.98
N GLU A 1142 -48.45 -8.90 -49.29
CA GLU A 1142 -49.52 -9.08 -50.28
C GLU A 1142 -50.07 -10.52 -50.32
N ALA A 1143 -49.25 -11.53 -50.01
CA ALA A 1143 -49.69 -12.92 -49.87
C ALA A 1143 -50.57 -13.15 -48.63
N GLU A 1144 -50.22 -12.56 -47.47
CA GLU A 1144 -51.04 -12.54 -46.25
C GLU A 1144 -52.42 -11.90 -46.50
N ARG A 1145 -52.46 -10.87 -47.35
CA ARG A 1145 -53.69 -10.19 -47.80
C ARG A 1145 -54.50 -11.01 -48.82
N GLY A 1146 -54.10 -12.25 -49.11
CA GLY A 1146 -54.77 -13.14 -50.06
C GLY A 1146 -54.78 -12.62 -51.49
N ARG A 1147 -53.79 -11.81 -51.90
CA ARG A 1147 -53.71 -11.31 -53.28
C ARG A 1147 -53.31 -12.43 -54.25
N GLU A 1148 -53.75 -12.25 -55.49
CA GLU A 1148 -53.40 -13.11 -56.61
C GLU A 1148 -51.91 -13.00 -56.97
N VAL A 1149 -51.35 -14.10 -57.49
CA VAL A 1149 -49.93 -14.25 -57.87
C VAL A 1149 -49.40 -13.07 -58.69
N GLY A 1150 -50.21 -12.53 -59.63
CA GLY A 1150 -49.83 -11.40 -60.48
C GLY A 1150 -49.51 -10.10 -59.73
N ARG A 1151 -49.98 -9.91 -58.49
CA ARG A 1151 -49.60 -8.77 -57.62
C ARG A 1151 -48.41 -9.03 -56.72
N ILE A 1152 -48.10 -10.30 -56.44
CA ILE A 1152 -47.01 -10.71 -55.54
C ILE A 1152 -45.70 -10.88 -56.32
N LEU A 1153 -45.77 -11.49 -57.50
CA LEU A 1153 -44.61 -11.81 -58.35
C LEU A 1153 -43.72 -10.61 -58.73
N PRO A 1154 -44.23 -9.38 -58.98
CA PRO A 1154 -43.39 -8.21 -59.23
C PRO A 1154 -42.43 -7.89 -58.07
N TYR A 1155 -42.85 -8.12 -56.81
CA TYR A 1155 -42.01 -7.87 -55.64
C TYR A 1155 -40.91 -8.93 -55.50
N LEU A 1156 -41.20 -10.21 -55.83
CA LEU A 1156 -40.17 -11.25 -55.87
C LEU A 1156 -39.16 -11.03 -57.00
N ASN A 1157 -39.59 -10.55 -58.17
CA ASN A 1157 -38.66 -10.18 -59.25
C ASN A 1157 -37.82 -8.95 -58.85
N ALA A 1158 -38.42 -7.92 -58.25
CA ALA A 1158 -37.71 -6.74 -57.74
C ALA A 1158 -36.74 -7.05 -56.57
N ALA A 1159 -36.90 -8.18 -55.89
CA ALA A 1159 -35.90 -8.68 -54.94
C ALA A 1159 -34.67 -9.24 -55.67
N LEU A 1160 -34.87 -10.04 -56.72
CA LEU A 1160 -33.80 -10.57 -57.57
C LEU A 1160 -33.03 -9.44 -58.29
N ASP A 1161 -33.74 -8.45 -58.83
CA ASP A 1161 -33.12 -7.29 -59.50
C ASP A 1161 -32.27 -6.42 -58.56
N ALA A 1162 -32.53 -6.46 -57.25
CA ALA A 1162 -31.81 -5.68 -56.25
C ALA A 1162 -30.46 -6.30 -55.83
N ALA A 1163 -30.29 -7.62 -56.01
CA ALA A 1163 -29.11 -8.37 -55.61
C ALA A 1163 -28.90 -9.67 -56.45
N PRO A 1164 -28.81 -9.59 -57.79
CA PRO A 1164 -28.74 -10.77 -58.66
C PRO A 1164 -27.46 -11.60 -58.48
N GLU A 1165 -26.41 -11.02 -57.90
CA GLU A 1165 -25.13 -11.67 -57.64
C GLU A 1165 -25.01 -12.35 -56.27
N ILE A 1166 -26.05 -12.30 -55.42
CA ILE A 1166 -26.02 -12.83 -54.05
C ILE A 1166 -26.79 -14.14 -54.00
N GLU A 1167 -26.06 -15.25 -53.96
CA GLU A 1167 -26.61 -16.62 -54.04
C GLU A 1167 -27.71 -16.89 -52.99
N GLU A 1168 -27.53 -16.40 -51.77
CA GLU A 1168 -28.52 -16.45 -50.69
C GLU A 1168 -29.88 -15.85 -51.12
N VAL A 1169 -29.86 -14.64 -51.68
CA VAL A 1169 -31.06 -13.95 -52.17
C VAL A 1169 -31.67 -14.67 -53.36
N VAL A 1170 -30.85 -15.14 -54.30
CA VAL A 1170 -31.30 -15.88 -55.49
C VAL A 1170 -32.00 -17.18 -55.07
N SER A 1171 -31.45 -17.90 -54.09
CA SER A 1171 -32.01 -19.15 -53.55
C SER A 1171 -33.36 -18.91 -52.86
N MET A 1172 -33.41 -17.96 -51.91
CA MET A 1172 -34.65 -17.57 -51.22
C MET A 1172 -35.74 -17.13 -52.20
N GLN A 1173 -35.38 -16.28 -53.16
CA GLN A 1173 -36.32 -15.78 -54.18
C GLN A 1173 -36.90 -16.91 -55.01
N LYS A 1174 -36.05 -17.86 -55.44
CA LYS A 1174 -36.45 -19.01 -56.25
C LYS A 1174 -37.38 -19.92 -55.48
N ALA A 1175 -37.06 -20.26 -54.22
CA ALA A 1175 -37.91 -21.10 -53.38
C ALA A 1175 -39.30 -20.49 -53.17
N MET A 1176 -39.37 -19.21 -52.77
CA MET A 1176 -40.64 -18.48 -52.63
C MET A 1176 -41.42 -18.42 -53.96
N LYS A 1177 -40.75 -18.14 -55.08
CA LYS A 1177 -41.37 -18.02 -56.40
C LYS A 1177 -41.92 -19.35 -56.92
N THR A 1178 -41.21 -20.47 -56.69
CA THR A 1178 -41.69 -21.82 -57.02
C THR A 1178 -42.95 -22.14 -56.21
N ALA A 1179 -42.90 -22.02 -54.88
CA ALA A 1179 -44.05 -22.29 -54.01
C ALA A 1179 -45.27 -21.40 -54.33
N LEU A 1180 -45.05 -20.12 -54.67
CA LEU A 1180 -46.11 -19.19 -55.09
C LEU A 1180 -46.77 -19.60 -56.43
N LEU A 1181 -46.00 -20.17 -57.36
CA LEU A 1181 -46.50 -20.55 -58.69
C LEU A 1181 -47.16 -21.93 -58.73
N GLU A 1182 -46.69 -22.86 -57.89
CA GLU A 1182 -47.19 -24.24 -57.83
C GLU A 1182 -48.40 -24.37 -56.91
N ASP A 1183 -48.29 -23.89 -55.66
CA ASP A 1183 -49.28 -24.08 -54.59
C ASP A 1183 -49.88 -22.77 -54.04
N GLY A 1184 -49.50 -21.63 -54.61
CA GLY A 1184 -50.07 -20.33 -54.32
C GLY A 1184 -49.60 -19.67 -53.02
N SER A 1185 -50.29 -18.59 -52.64
CA SER A 1185 -49.84 -17.67 -51.58
C SER A 1185 -49.62 -18.33 -50.22
N LYS A 1186 -50.35 -19.41 -49.87
CA LYS A 1186 -50.15 -20.13 -48.60
C LYS A 1186 -48.83 -20.90 -48.55
N ALA A 1187 -48.44 -21.57 -49.64
CA ALA A 1187 -47.18 -22.31 -49.70
C ALA A 1187 -45.98 -21.36 -49.70
N MET A 1188 -46.07 -20.21 -50.39
CA MET A 1188 -45.05 -19.16 -50.30
C MET A 1188 -44.85 -18.65 -48.86
N LEU A 1189 -45.93 -18.52 -48.08
CA LEU A 1189 -45.85 -18.12 -46.67
C LEU A 1189 -45.23 -19.20 -45.77
N ALA A 1190 -45.48 -20.48 -46.06
CA ALA A 1190 -44.80 -21.59 -45.36
C ALA A 1190 -43.28 -21.56 -45.64
N VAL A 1191 -42.88 -21.48 -46.91
CA VAL A 1191 -41.47 -21.36 -47.30
C VAL A 1191 -40.81 -20.10 -46.73
N TRP A 1192 -41.52 -18.97 -46.67
CA TRP A 1192 -41.01 -17.78 -45.99
C TRP A 1192 -40.80 -18.01 -44.49
N SER A 1193 -41.72 -18.69 -43.81
CA SER A 1193 -41.58 -19.02 -42.39
C SER A 1193 -40.36 -19.93 -42.13
N GLU A 1194 -40.12 -20.92 -43.00
CA GLU A 1194 -38.94 -21.79 -42.91
C GLU A 1194 -37.64 -20.98 -43.10
N LEU A 1195 -37.60 -20.12 -44.12
CA LEU A 1195 -36.45 -19.25 -44.43
C LEU A 1195 -36.17 -18.14 -43.40
N GLN A 1196 -37.12 -17.87 -42.49
CA GLN A 1196 -36.96 -16.91 -41.39
C GLN A 1196 -36.56 -17.59 -40.07
N THR A 1197 -36.37 -18.91 -40.05
CA THR A 1197 -35.89 -19.62 -38.84
C THR A 1197 -34.48 -19.14 -38.51
N PRO A 1198 -34.24 -18.46 -37.37
CA PRO A 1198 -32.92 -17.98 -37.03
C PRO A 1198 -31.96 -19.16 -36.75
N PRO A 1199 -30.65 -19.00 -36.96
CA PRO A 1199 -29.69 -19.96 -36.44
C PRO A 1199 -29.83 -20.02 -34.91
N SER A 1200 -29.86 -21.24 -34.35
CA SER A 1200 -29.78 -21.46 -32.91
C SER A 1200 -28.35 -21.82 -32.51
N VAL A 1201 -27.97 -21.49 -31.27
CA VAL A 1201 -26.81 -22.12 -30.65
C VAL A 1201 -27.20 -23.58 -30.39
N SER A 1202 -26.53 -24.52 -31.06
CA SER A 1202 -26.71 -25.94 -30.75
C SER A 1202 -25.81 -26.31 -29.57
N THR A 1203 -26.40 -26.89 -28.53
CA THR A 1203 -25.69 -27.48 -27.39
C THR A 1203 -25.29 -28.94 -27.65
N ASP A 1204 -25.65 -29.52 -28.80
CA ASP A 1204 -25.29 -30.88 -29.17
C ASP A 1204 -23.81 -30.95 -29.63
N THR A 1205 -22.95 -31.42 -28.73
CA THR A 1205 -21.57 -31.89 -29.00
C THR A 1205 -21.46 -33.40 -28.83
#